data_AF-A0A261FEU0-F1
#
_entry.id   AF-A0A261FEU0-F1
#
_cell.length_a   1.000
_cell.length_b   1.000
_cell.length_c   1.000
_cell.angle_alpha   90.00
_cell.angle_beta   90.00
_cell.angle_gamma   90.00
#
_symmetry.space_group_name_H-M   'P 1'
#
loop_
_entity.id
_entity.type
_entity.pdbx_description
1 polymer ?
#
loop_
_entity_poly.entity_id
_entity_poly.type
_entity_poly.pdbx_seq_one_letter_code
_entity_poly.pdbx_strand_id
1 'polypeptide(L)'
;MQIITDDGRFTLTDPHGTACPLAPITVGAVCVTASGSRVTTGTLTGQPDAHGIGVTVAIDGAMDDVFASLTVTVRNDGDGPVTLDDLYADFGVDDTAPNAYLPADIVSRGLVAGVNASGTHTAHNPSSITHPDDRPTPLDSPDAFLLLPYAGQRDFRLLVMPYDTTQFELVEPLRPSAYRCYLRSAGRRGAPEYAYTHWHEPARTLTLAPGQAESFTILLTFASSENDIASFLVRFAQTPRGFSDGANGMDSLYHFLLDDPKSIHASHDLTNGYQSAVITDGRLSSLTTPAGGIEAIDPDMGFGDVTITYDNDRKFSTAGLNGHLDADGDAVFRDGPLEATLSFRLDGRTLHATVSLANTGSEPLTLTDVGMAVPLNSRMAWGVDAAQRMIRHTQVAGDNSFMLATPSDGKPPYLLGIPADGVRWELFDLGKQPTRDGETREVYRIHMHGDAAAAEARTHEGGRWRLPTSSLTLAPGERRAFGLDLLWVDGYDEARRELIAHGKLDVQVVPGYTLPRGTEALIKIDSRYADVTLTAEHPDETAIRLVEDCVIDAGSGDGATGSYAGTGDGNGMGDDGNRHGRHGVFRRIYGVRLDRLGENLLTLRYGDGHVGYLELFATLPVGELIDSRADYLRRCQADAPDKWYDGLLQERNTKTGALLNPDNYDEIKGWRIYEVTCDDPGLAKPAFLAAKNAEHPVEDEVHALDRYLGSFVWGGLQRTDEEEWPYGVYGVPDWKNLRDHRGLNGNEQLHIGRLWDYPHVALTWFMMYRIAVRKPEWTALPAREYLKRAWGTFTAMYRYPDEVGYDYESKLDNTSPYRTGYYNELVIADVIDALRVEDEPVRAAQLEAYWNHKADFLIRQAKDLFGSEYAFDTTGFETTQAVVDWGRGHAMRVWNTDGRSATSYRAGDVERFDRYQRACNIACRGWLENGYYVTGSDIRNDTMQYTLSYMSQMGGWSLLQDALYADGSPFGLLRLASASLLSSWALVNAGDKASGYGYWFPGAENQGASSGGFEPLPYATTWLGQPADRGYWIYGCETDLGYCGYLRGAATVVADDPDFGRVVYGGTQSDDNQADVNVTRGVVGTRITHITPTDGVNRRFHLIRSAADRIHVMLDGARYASATIEECESGRTIITLDVTNALDGRATLRAFTHDGAVLTIGRHCGRDLTIPVSDGPVAISLS
;
A
#
# COMPACT_ATOMS: atom_id res chain seq x y z
N MET A 1 40.19 12.88 4.97
CA MET A 1 40.11 14.29 4.50
C MET A 1 41.51 14.81 4.22
N GLN A 2 41.67 15.79 3.31
CA GLN A 2 42.93 16.53 3.12
C GLN A 2 42.68 18.03 3.33
N ILE A 3 43.52 18.70 4.13
CA ILE A 3 43.49 20.16 4.33
C ILE A 3 44.61 20.78 3.48
N ILE A 4 44.24 21.69 2.59
CA ILE A 4 45.19 22.50 1.82
C ILE A 4 45.05 23.94 2.28
N THR A 5 46.13 24.48 2.83
CA THR A 5 46.21 25.87 3.31
C THR A 5 47.07 26.67 2.34
N ASP A 6 46.51 27.68 1.70
CA ASP A 6 47.22 28.60 0.81
C ASP A 6 46.78 30.05 1.11
N ASP A 7 47.73 30.90 1.50
CA ASP A 7 47.50 32.32 1.86
C ASP A 7 46.29 32.60 2.78
N GLY A 8 46.05 31.72 3.77
CA GLY A 8 44.95 31.86 4.73
C GLY A 8 43.57 31.44 4.20
N ARG A 9 43.51 30.80 3.03
CA ARG A 9 42.35 30.08 2.52
C ARG A 9 42.50 28.59 2.80
N PHE A 10 41.40 27.96 3.19
CA PHE A 10 41.35 26.54 3.52
C PHE A 10 40.53 25.80 2.47
N THR A 11 41.07 24.71 1.92
CA THR A 11 40.33 23.79 1.06
C THR A 11 40.33 22.41 1.70
N LEU A 12 39.13 21.85 1.86
CA LEU A 12 38.93 20.49 2.35
C LEU A 12 38.67 19.56 1.16
N THR A 13 39.21 18.35 1.18
CA THR A 13 38.91 17.33 0.16
C THR A 13 38.06 16.20 0.74
N ASP A 14 36.97 15.88 0.05
CA ASP A 14 36.06 14.78 0.41
C ASP A 14 36.69 13.39 0.16
N PRO A 15 36.06 12.28 0.62
CA PRO A 15 36.57 10.92 0.41
C PRO A 15 36.74 10.52 -1.06
N HIS A 16 36.08 11.20 -1.99
CA HIS A 16 36.16 10.97 -3.43
C HIS A 16 37.20 11.85 -4.13
N GLY A 17 37.89 12.73 -3.40
CA GLY A 17 38.89 13.63 -3.96
C GLY A 17 38.34 14.96 -4.45
N THR A 18 37.06 15.28 -4.22
CA THR A 18 36.47 16.57 -4.63
C THR A 18 36.88 17.68 -3.66
N ALA A 19 37.32 18.81 -4.22
CA ALA A 19 37.70 19.98 -3.42
C ALA A 19 36.47 20.79 -2.97
N CYS A 20 36.45 21.14 -1.69
CA CYS A 20 35.52 22.04 -1.02
C CYS A 20 36.30 23.26 -0.49
N PRO A 21 36.48 24.32 -1.30
CA PRO A 21 37.14 25.55 -0.85
C PRO A 21 36.23 26.28 0.14
N LEU A 22 36.75 26.61 1.33
CA LEU A 22 36.02 27.41 2.31
C LEU A 22 36.10 28.89 1.94
N ALA A 23 34.99 29.61 2.12
CA ALA A 23 34.99 31.06 2.07
C ALA A 23 35.93 31.64 3.16
N PRO A 24 36.49 32.84 2.97
CA PRO A 24 37.33 33.46 3.99
C PRO A 24 36.58 33.58 5.32
N ILE A 25 37.13 32.95 6.37
CA ILE A 25 36.53 32.98 7.71
C ILE A 25 36.81 34.35 8.32
N THR A 26 35.76 35.13 8.55
CA THR A 26 35.88 36.46 9.17
C THR A 26 35.26 36.48 10.54
N VAL A 27 36.04 36.86 11.56
CA VAL A 27 35.55 37.00 12.94
C VAL A 27 35.30 38.48 13.23
N GLY A 28 34.16 38.79 13.83
CA GLY A 28 33.80 40.14 14.26
C GLY A 28 33.21 40.15 15.67
N ALA A 29 33.24 41.31 16.32
CA ALA A 29 32.70 41.48 17.66
C ALA A 29 32.01 42.85 17.81
N VAL A 30 31.12 42.94 18.80
CA VAL A 30 30.55 44.21 19.28
C VAL A 30 30.97 44.39 20.73
N CYS A 31 31.81 45.38 20.97
CA CYS A 31 32.40 45.64 22.27
C CYS A 31 31.58 46.67 23.05
N VAL A 32 31.45 46.48 24.36
CA VAL A 32 30.91 47.48 25.27
C VAL A 32 32.06 48.29 25.86
N THR A 33 32.09 49.58 25.56
CA THR A 33 33.12 50.48 26.12
C THR A 33 32.86 50.77 27.60
N ALA A 34 33.85 51.32 28.30
CA ALA A 34 33.71 51.74 29.69
C ALA A 34 32.61 52.80 29.93
N SER A 35 32.11 53.46 28.88
CA SER A 35 30.98 54.41 28.94
C SER A 35 29.61 53.75 28.66
N GLY A 36 29.56 52.43 28.45
CA GLY A 36 28.34 51.69 28.09
C GLY A 36 27.92 51.81 26.62
N SER A 37 28.78 52.36 25.75
CA SER A 37 28.50 52.47 24.32
C SER A 37 28.92 51.19 23.59
N ARG A 38 28.08 50.69 22.68
CA ARG A 38 28.39 49.55 21.80
C ARG A 38 29.19 50.02 20.59
N VAL A 39 30.31 49.36 20.32
CA VAL A 39 31.18 49.65 19.16
C VAL A 39 31.40 48.35 18.39
N THR A 40 30.99 48.34 17.12
CA THR A 40 31.25 47.22 16.22
C THR A 40 32.70 47.27 15.75
N THR A 41 33.44 46.18 15.94
CA THR A 41 34.79 46.05 15.40
C THR A 41 34.72 45.80 13.88
N GLY A 42 35.75 46.20 13.14
CA GLY A 42 35.95 45.65 11.79
C GLY A 42 36.25 44.15 11.85
N THR A 43 36.48 43.51 10.69
CA THR A 43 37.01 42.14 10.64
C THR A 43 38.28 42.05 11.49
N LEU A 44 38.28 41.17 12.49
CA LEU A 44 39.39 40.98 13.41
C LEU A 44 40.45 40.11 12.71
N THR A 45 41.60 40.68 12.38
CA THR A 45 42.63 40.04 11.55
C THR A 45 43.96 39.90 12.29
N GLY A 46 44.11 38.93 13.20
CA GLY A 46 45.41 38.50 13.77
C GLY A 46 46.18 39.52 14.63
N GLN A 47 45.97 40.81 14.44
CA GLN A 47 46.51 41.93 15.20
C GLN A 47 45.41 42.47 16.12
N PRO A 48 45.76 42.89 17.35
CA PRO A 48 44.80 43.53 18.24
C PRO A 48 44.17 44.73 17.55
N ASP A 49 42.84 44.82 17.61
CA ASP A 49 42.12 45.98 17.11
C ASP A 49 42.39 47.22 17.98
N ALA A 50 41.75 48.35 17.66
CA ALA A 50 41.89 49.61 18.42
C ALA A 50 41.44 49.49 19.90
N HIS A 51 40.83 48.37 20.29
CA HIS A 51 40.33 48.07 21.63
C HIS A 51 41.10 46.95 22.33
N GLY A 52 42.19 46.46 21.72
CA GLY A 52 43.06 45.45 22.30
C GLY A 52 42.55 44.02 22.11
N ILE A 53 41.61 43.74 21.20
CA ILE A 53 41.12 42.38 20.96
C ILE A 53 41.90 41.75 19.80
N GLY A 54 42.64 40.69 20.08
CA GLY A 54 43.30 39.85 19.09
C GLY A 54 42.47 38.60 18.79
N VAL A 55 42.45 38.15 17.52
CA VAL A 55 41.79 36.90 17.11
C VAL A 55 42.75 36.04 16.32
N THR A 56 42.79 34.75 16.63
CA THR A 56 43.50 33.72 15.86
C THR A 56 42.52 32.66 15.39
N VAL A 57 42.58 32.29 14.11
CA VAL A 57 41.79 31.20 13.51
C VAL A 57 42.76 30.13 13.02
N ALA A 58 42.58 28.88 13.46
CA ALA A 58 43.40 27.75 13.06
C ALA A 58 42.52 26.57 12.64
N ILE A 59 42.90 25.86 11.58
CA ILE A 59 42.28 24.58 11.19
C ILE A 59 43.34 23.49 11.29
N ASP A 60 43.08 22.49 12.13
CA ASP A 60 43.95 21.36 12.37
C ASP A 60 43.25 20.04 11.98
N GLY A 61 44.00 19.11 11.38
CA GLY A 61 43.54 17.74 11.05
C GLY A 61 44.65 16.96 10.34
N ALA A 62 44.79 15.67 10.65
CA ALA A 62 45.76 14.82 9.97
C ALA A 62 45.23 14.37 8.60
N MET A 63 46.14 14.01 7.68
CA MET A 63 45.75 13.29 6.47
C MET A 63 45.03 12.00 6.86
N ASP A 64 43.91 11.72 6.21
CA ASP A 64 43.01 10.57 6.47
C ASP A 64 42.16 10.66 7.74
N ASP A 65 42.18 11.77 8.47
CA ASP A 65 41.20 12.00 9.54
C ASP A 65 39.79 12.13 8.96
N VAL A 66 38.82 11.69 9.77
CA VAL A 66 37.38 11.76 9.48
C VAL A 66 36.78 13.15 9.71
N PHE A 67 37.50 14.09 10.34
CA PHE A 67 37.09 15.47 10.53
C PHE A 67 38.31 16.40 10.63
N ALA A 68 38.09 17.71 10.48
CA ALA A 68 39.05 18.77 10.80
C ALA A 68 38.49 19.66 11.92
N SER A 69 39.36 20.22 12.76
CA SER A 69 39.00 21.09 13.89
C SER A 69 39.40 22.53 13.58
N LEU A 70 38.41 23.40 13.41
CA LEU A 70 38.53 24.84 13.26
C LEU A 70 38.39 25.51 14.64
N THR A 71 39.45 26.15 15.12
CA THR A 71 39.46 26.85 16.41
C THR A 71 39.57 28.36 16.22
N VAL A 72 38.60 29.10 16.74
CA VAL A 72 38.60 30.57 16.85
C VAL A 72 39.00 30.95 18.27
N THR A 73 40.15 31.58 18.44
CA THR A 73 40.63 32.06 19.75
C THR A 73 40.60 33.57 19.80
N VAL A 74 39.87 34.12 20.76
CA VAL A 74 39.76 35.57 21.01
C VAL A 74 40.53 35.89 22.29
N ARG A 75 41.44 36.86 22.24
CA ARG A 75 42.29 37.26 23.37
C ARG A 75 42.21 38.76 23.62
N ASN A 76 42.18 39.14 24.88
CA ASN A 76 42.30 40.54 25.29
C ASN A 76 43.79 40.89 25.51
N ASP A 77 44.39 41.57 24.54
CA ASP A 77 45.75 42.13 24.55
C ASP A 77 45.82 43.57 25.07
N GLY A 78 44.69 44.14 25.50
CA GLY A 78 44.60 45.47 26.09
C GLY A 78 44.89 45.53 27.60
N ASP A 79 44.96 46.74 28.14
CA ASP A 79 45.32 47.00 29.55
C ASP A 79 44.12 46.90 30.53
N GLY A 80 42.88 46.71 30.03
CA GLY A 80 41.66 46.66 30.83
C GLY A 80 40.69 45.56 30.39
N PRO A 81 39.74 45.13 31.24
CA PRO A 81 38.76 44.10 30.86
C PRO A 81 37.85 44.59 29.74
N VAL A 82 37.51 43.70 28.81
CA VAL A 82 36.64 43.99 27.65
C VAL A 82 35.44 43.05 27.68
N THR A 83 34.24 43.59 27.48
CA THR A 83 33.00 42.81 27.33
C THR A 83 32.53 42.86 25.89
N LEU A 84 32.30 41.69 25.31
CA LEU A 84 31.77 41.50 23.97
C LEU A 84 30.28 41.16 24.11
N ASP A 85 29.44 42.08 23.65
CA ASP A 85 27.99 41.87 23.54
C ASP A 85 27.69 40.91 22.39
N ASP A 86 28.40 41.05 21.28
CA ASP A 86 28.37 40.08 20.18
C ASP A 86 29.78 39.58 19.87
N LEU A 87 29.90 38.30 19.55
CA LEU A 87 31.08 37.69 18.96
C LEU A 87 30.57 36.72 17.90
N TYR A 88 30.99 36.87 16.66
CA TYR A 88 30.54 36.02 15.57
C TYR A 88 31.69 35.66 14.63
N ALA A 89 31.51 34.54 13.93
CA ALA A 89 32.38 34.12 12.86
C ALA A 89 31.53 33.82 11.62
N ASP A 90 31.95 34.36 10.49
CA ASP A 90 31.31 34.17 9.19
C ASP A 90 31.94 32.93 8.53
N PHE A 91 31.12 31.92 8.21
CA PHE A 91 31.52 30.63 7.64
C PHE A 91 30.83 30.38 6.31
N GLY A 92 31.47 29.67 5.38
CA GLY A 92 30.83 29.33 4.12
C GLY A 92 31.72 28.53 3.18
N VAL A 93 31.17 28.16 2.02
CA VAL A 93 31.89 27.58 0.88
C VAL A 93 32.15 28.69 -0.14
N ASP A 94 33.37 28.75 -0.70
CA ASP A 94 33.75 29.77 -1.69
C ASP A 94 33.02 29.52 -3.02
N ASP A 95 32.15 30.45 -3.38
CA ASP A 95 31.32 30.46 -4.59
C ASP A 95 32.08 30.92 -5.85
N THR A 96 33.34 31.37 -5.71
CA THR A 96 34.17 31.88 -6.81
C THR A 96 35.09 30.85 -7.45
N ALA A 97 35.16 29.63 -6.93
CA ALA A 97 35.86 28.53 -7.58
C ALA A 97 35.12 28.11 -8.86
N PRO A 98 35.81 27.85 -9.98
CA PRO A 98 35.16 27.50 -11.24
C PRO A 98 34.46 26.14 -11.10
N ASN A 99 33.16 26.17 -10.79
CA ASN A 99 32.25 25.06 -11.00
C ASN A 99 32.19 24.77 -12.51
N ALA A 100 33.04 23.85 -12.97
CA ALA A 100 32.73 23.13 -14.19
C ALA A 100 31.49 22.27 -13.89
N TYR A 101 30.44 22.43 -14.70
CA TYR A 101 29.16 21.68 -14.68
C TYR A 101 27.98 22.23 -13.86
N LEU A 102 27.67 23.52 -14.04
CA LEU A 102 26.25 23.90 -14.17
C LEU A 102 25.93 24.02 -15.67
N PRO A 103 24.90 23.36 -16.20
CA PRO A 103 24.52 23.51 -17.60
C PRO A 103 24.12 24.98 -17.85
N ALA A 104 24.57 25.49 -19.01
CA ALA A 104 24.58 26.93 -19.32
C ALA A 104 23.19 27.57 -19.48
N ASP A 105 22.12 26.77 -19.40
CA ASP A 105 20.73 27.17 -19.52
C ASP A 105 20.15 27.81 -18.23
N ILE A 106 20.76 27.60 -17.07
CA ILE A 106 20.28 28.18 -15.79
C ILE A 106 20.89 29.58 -15.49
N VAL A 107 22.04 29.91 -16.08
CA VAL A 107 22.77 31.17 -15.75
C VAL A 107 22.18 32.42 -16.41
N SER A 108 21.27 32.28 -17.38
CA SER A 108 20.83 33.41 -18.22
C SER A 108 19.56 34.16 -17.76
N ARG A 109 18.94 33.81 -16.62
CA ARG A 109 17.70 34.48 -16.16
C ARG A 109 17.74 35.20 -14.80
N GLY A 110 18.84 35.13 -14.02
CA GLY A 110 18.85 35.66 -12.65
C GLY A 110 19.71 36.89 -12.34
N LEU A 111 20.53 37.39 -13.27
CA LEU A 111 21.57 38.38 -12.96
C LEU A 111 21.40 39.69 -13.76
N VAL A 112 20.26 40.37 -13.62
CA VAL A 112 20.15 41.79 -13.98
C VAL A 112 19.34 42.55 -12.92
N ALA A 113 19.96 42.78 -11.76
CA ALA A 113 19.55 43.86 -10.86
C ALA A 113 20.74 44.38 -10.04
N GLY A 114 21.47 45.34 -10.62
CA GLY A 114 22.09 46.45 -9.88
C GLY A 114 23.29 46.17 -8.98
N VAL A 115 24.49 46.01 -9.56
CA VAL A 115 25.75 46.35 -8.86
C VAL A 115 26.67 47.11 -9.82
N ASN A 116 26.91 48.39 -9.54
CA ASN A 116 27.92 49.19 -10.23
C ASN A 116 29.26 49.04 -9.52
N ALA A 117 30.33 48.96 -10.32
CA ALA A 117 31.71 48.80 -9.88
C ALA A 117 32.26 50.05 -9.19
N SER A 118 32.09 50.13 -7.87
CA SER A 118 32.99 50.87 -6.98
C SER A 118 32.85 50.31 -5.57
N GLY A 119 33.92 49.68 -5.06
CA GLY A 119 33.91 49.03 -3.75
C GLY A 119 33.59 49.97 -2.60
N THR A 120 32.45 49.71 -1.95
CA THR A 120 32.15 50.01 -0.54
C THR A 120 31.01 49.08 -0.14
N HIS A 121 31.27 48.10 0.72
CA HIS A 121 30.21 47.35 1.40
C HIS A 121 29.52 48.30 2.39
N THR A 122 28.34 48.81 2.04
CA THR A 122 27.39 49.32 3.02
C THR A 122 26.50 48.14 3.43
N ALA A 123 26.33 47.98 4.74
CA ALA A 123 25.42 47.00 5.33
C ALA A 123 24.05 47.04 4.64
N HIS A 124 23.44 45.85 4.48
CA HIS A 124 22.05 45.68 4.08
C HIS A 124 21.19 46.69 4.84
N ASN A 125 20.48 47.58 4.13
CA ASN A 125 19.63 48.57 4.75
C ASN A 125 18.27 47.92 5.08
N PRO A 126 17.92 47.66 6.36
CA PRO A 126 16.68 46.98 6.74
C PRO A 126 15.42 47.80 6.41
N SER A 127 15.58 49.09 6.06
CA SER A 127 14.47 50.00 5.80
C SER A 127 13.81 49.83 4.42
N SER A 128 14.29 48.93 3.56
CA SER A 128 13.70 48.66 2.25
C SER A 128 12.67 47.52 2.25
N ILE A 129 12.46 46.86 3.39
CA ILE A 129 11.52 45.73 3.54
C ILE A 129 10.25 46.24 4.21
N THR A 130 9.16 46.29 3.45
CA THR A 130 7.88 46.88 3.90
C THR A 130 6.94 45.88 4.56
N HIS A 131 7.17 44.56 4.42
CA HIS A 131 6.40 43.50 5.09
C HIS A 131 7.25 42.81 6.19
N PRO A 132 6.72 42.59 7.40
CA PRO A 132 7.45 41.90 8.48
C PRO A 132 7.92 40.49 8.09
N ASP A 133 7.17 39.80 7.25
CA ASP A 133 7.39 38.39 6.84
C ASP A 133 8.50 38.20 5.79
N ASP A 134 8.98 39.28 5.15
CA ASP A 134 10.03 39.24 4.12
C ASP A 134 11.45 39.46 4.69
N ARG A 135 11.60 39.49 6.02
CA ARG A 135 12.90 39.67 6.67
C ARG A 135 13.52 38.30 6.93
N PRO A 136 14.83 38.08 6.67
CA PRO A 136 15.50 36.89 7.15
C PRO A 136 15.47 36.89 8.69
N THR A 137 14.67 36.00 9.26
CA THR A 137 14.56 35.82 10.71
C THR A 137 15.84 35.14 11.19
N PRO A 138 16.56 35.72 12.17
CA PRO A 138 17.69 35.03 12.80
C PRO A 138 17.21 33.76 13.48
N LEU A 139 17.95 32.67 13.36
CA LEU A 139 17.60 31.41 14.03
C LEU A 139 18.24 31.37 15.43
N ASP A 140 17.41 31.21 16.47
CA ASP A 140 17.84 30.94 17.85
C ASP A 140 17.94 29.43 18.03
N SER A 141 19.16 28.89 18.15
CA SER A 141 19.33 27.48 18.51
C SER A 141 20.70 27.23 19.13
N PRO A 142 20.80 26.89 20.43
CA PRO A 142 22.07 26.67 21.11
C PRO A 142 22.89 25.48 20.57
N ASP A 143 22.29 24.61 19.76
CA ASP A 143 22.89 23.34 19.30
C ASP A 143 22.75 23.16 17.78
N ALA A 144 22.89 24.25 17.02
CA ALA A 144 22.83 24.23 15.57
C ALA A 144 24.15 23.77 14.91
N PHE A 145 24.04 22.99 13.83
CA PHE A 145 25.13 22.74 12.89
C PHE A 145 24.73 23.16 11.47
N LEU A 146 25.70 23.45 10.60
CA LEU A 146 25.45 23.82 9.21
C LEU A 146 25.75 22.66 8.27
N LEU A 147 24.89 22.45 7.28
CA LEU A 147 25.14 21.57 6.15
C LEU A 147 25.30 22.38 4.87
N LEU A 148 26.54 22.49 4.41
CA LEU A 148 26.90 23.35 3.30
C LEU A 148 27.11 22.53 2.02
N PRO A 149 26.36 22.80 0.94
CA PRO A 149 26.63 22.19 -0.36
C PRO A 149 27.93 22.76 -0.95
N TYR A 150 28.66 21.93 -1.69
CA TYR A 150 29.90 22.32 -2.37
C TYR A 150 30.01 21.63 -3.74
N ALA A 151 30.68 22.29 -4.69
CA ALA A 151 31.06 21.72 -6.00
C ALA A 151 29.94 21.01 -6.80
N GLY A 152 28.67 21.38 -6.60
CA GLY A 152 27.53 20.73 -7.26
C GLY A 152 27.27 19.28 -6.81
N GLN A 153 27.90 18.82 -5.72
CA GLN A 153 27.68 17.51 -5.14
C GLN A 153 26.22 17.38 -4.68
N ARG A 154 25.52 16.37 -5.18
CA ARG A 154 24.16 16.04 -4.74
C ARG A 154 24.15 15.14 -3.51
N ASP A 155 25.14 14.26 -3.40
CA ASP A 155 25.15 13.20 -2.40
C ASP A 155 26.04 13.52 -1.19
N PHE A 156 26.92 14.54 -1.26
CA PHE A 156 27.80 14.94 -0.15
C PHE A 156 27.59 16.38 0.29
N ARG A 157 27.70 16.62 1.60
CA ARG A 157 27.64 17.95 2.22
C ARG A 157 28.80 18.17 3.18
N LEU A 158 29.26 19.41 3.30
CA LEU A 158 30.17 19.82 4.35
C LEU A 158 29.38 20.10 5.62
N LEU A 159 29.58 19.28 6.64
CA LEU A 159 28.99 19.37 7.96
C LEU A 159 29.88 20.24 8.87
N VAL A 160 29.34 21.35 9.38
CA VAL A 160 30.01 22.34 10.25
C VAL A 160 29.35 22.32 11.62
N MET A 161 30.01 21.75 12.63
CA MET A 161 29.41 21.48 13.94
C MET A 161 30.18 22.20 15.05
N PRO A 162 29.53 22.93 15.98
CA PRO A 162 30.20 23.38 17.18
C PRO A 162 30.66 22.18 18.05
N TYR A 163 31.73 22.35 18.83
CA TYR A 163 32.33 21.27 19.62
C TYR A 163 32.75 21.70 21.03
N ASP A 164 32.71 20.73 21.95
CA ASP A 164 33.00 20.88 23.38
C ASP A 164 32.09 21.90 24.05
N THR A 165 32.62 23.05 24.50
CA THR A 165 31.84 24.13 25.12
C THR A 165 31.39 25.20 24.13
N THR A 166 31.61 24.99 22.83
CA THR A 166 31.25 25.91 21.77
C THR A 166 29.79 25.71 21.40
N GLN A 167 29.07 26.80 21.17
CA GLN A 167 27.69 26.82 20.69
C GLN A 167 27.52 27.99 19.73
N PHE A 168 26.67 27.82 18.72
CA PHE A 168 26.18 28.94 17.92
C PHE A 168 24.94 29.48 18.61
N GLU A 169 24.97 30.70 19.12
CA GLU A 169 23.78 31.31 19.73
C GLU A 169 22.83 31.88 18.68
N LEU A 170 23.33 32.29 17.53
CA LEU A 170 22.50 32.88 16.49
C LEU A 170 23.14 32.63 15.15
N VAL A 171 22.36 32.31 14.12
CA VAL A 171 22.87 32.20 12.75
C VAL A 171 22.08 33.09 11.80
N GLU A 172 22.78 33.86 10.97
CA GLU A 172 22.20 34.73 9.95
C GLU A 172 22.81 34.48 8.57
N PRO A 173 22.03 34.46 7.47
CA PRO A 173 22.59 34.38 6.12
C PRO A 173 23.30 35.68 5.74
N LEU A 174 24.49 35.56 5.13
CA LEU A 174 25.22 36.71 4.58
C LEU A 174 25.07 36.79 3.05
N ARG A 175 25.20 35.65 2.39
CA ARG A 175 25.11 35.44 0.93
C ARG A 175 24.95 33.93 0.67
N PRO A 176 24.70 33.49 -0.58
CA PRO A 176 24.58 32.05 -0.88
C PRO A 176 25.78 31.26 -0.36
N SER A 177 25.52 30.19 0.38
CA SER A 177 26.54 29.32 0.99
C SER A 177 27.49 30.01 1.99
N ALA A 178 27.12 31.17 2.56
CA ALA A 178 27.86 31.81 3.65
C ALA A 178 26.95 32.42 4.74
N TYR A 179 27.32 32.18 5.99
CA TYR A 179 26.51 32.39 7.19
C TYR A 179 27.34 33.08 8.27
N ARG A 180 26.72 34.02 8.98
CA ARG A 180 27.24 34.59 10.20
C ARG A 180 26.77 33.75 11.38
N CYS A 181 27.70 33.13 12.09
CA CYS A 181 27.40 32.34 13.27
C CYS A 181 27.91 33.08 14.51
N TYR A 182 26.97 33.56 15.32
CA TYR A 182 27.26 34.24 16.58
C TYR A 182 27.63 33.20 17.63
N LEU A 183 28.84 33.30 18.17
CA LEU A 183 29.31 32.61 19.35
C LEU A 183 28.79 33.30 20.62
N ARG A 184 28.55 34.61 20.55
CA ARG A 184 27.87 35.44 21.56
C ARG A 184 26.97 36.44 20.85
N SER A 185 25.75 36.67 21.34
CA SER A 185 24.71 37.38 20.58
C SER A 185 23.88 38.39 21.39
N ALA A 186 24.35 38.81 22.57
CA ALA A 186 23.59 39.69 23.46
C ALA A 186 23.28 41.07 22.88
N GLY A 187 24.17 41.61 22.04
CA GLY A 187 23.94 42.87 21.34
C GLY A 187 22.90 42.71 20.24
N ARG A 188 23.02 41.63 19.44
CA ARG A 188 22.18 41.34 18.29
C ARG A 188 20.75 40.97 18.70
N ARG A 189 20.58 40.10 19.70
CA ARG A 189 19.27 39.74 20.28
C ARG A 189 18.55 40.93 20.91
N GLY A 190 19.30 41.91 21.41
CA GLY A 190 18.79 43.16 21.99
C GLY A 190 18.53 44.29 21.00
N ALA A 191 18.62 44.05 19.68
CA ALA A 191 18.43 45.07 18.67
C ALA A 191 16.94 45.49 18.56
N PRO A 192 16.61 46.77 18.26
CA PRO A 192 15.23 47.26 18.23
C PRO A 192 14.29 46.48 17.31
N GLU A 193 14.81 45.91 16.23
CA GLU A 193 14.06 45.06 15.31
C GLU A 193 13.58 43.73 15.91
N TYR A 194 14.18 43.28 17.02
CA TYR A 194 13.81 42.07 17.76
C TYR A 194 13.18 42.36 19.12
N ALA A 195 12.69 43.59 19.33
CA ALA A 195 12.11 44.02 20.61
C ALA A 195 10.87 43.22 21.07
N TYR A 196 10.25 42.47 20.16
CA TYR A 196 9.10 41.59 20.43
C TYR A 196 9.43 40.10 20.23
N THR A 197 10.69 39.77 19.94
CA THR A 197 11.14 38.39 19.76
C THR A 197 11.45 37.78 21.13
N HIS A 198 10.84 36.63 21.42
CA HIS A 198 11.15 35.86 22.61
C HIS A 198 12.30 34.90 22.28
N TRP A 199 13.45 35.12 22.92
CA TRP A 199 14.64 34.26 22.79
C TRP A 199 14.60 33.14 23.85
N HIS A 200 14.92 31.90 23.45
CA HIS A 200 14.90 30.71 24.30
C HIS A 200 16.05 30.75 25.31
N GLU A 201 17.25 31.00 24.81
CA GLU A 201 18.46 31.08 25.64
C GLU A 201 18.75 32.52 26.09
N PRO A 202 19.34 32.71 27.29
CA PRO A 202 19.74 34.03 27.72
C PRO A 202 20.85 34.54 26.80
N ALA A 203 20.69 35.76 26.31
CA ALA A 203 21.74 36.51 25.63
C ALA A 203 23.03 36.52 26.46
N ARG A 204 24.09 35.85 25.99
CA ARG A 204 25.38 35.78 26.71
C ARG A 204 26.35 36.81 26.15
N THR A 205 27.03 37.49 27.06
CA THR A 205 28.20 38.34 26.75
C THR A 205 29.47 37.58 27.09
N LEU A 206 30.60 37.88 26.42
CA LEU A 206 31.91 37.36 26.82
C LEU A 206 32.76 38.48 27.44
N THR A 207 33.14 38.35 28.71
CA THR A 207 34.05 39.29 29.38
C THR A 207 35.44 38.70 29.52
N LEU A 208 36.45 39.33 28.90
CA LEU A 208 37.84 38.91 28.95
C LEU A 208 38.67 39.89 29.79
N ALA A 209 39.35 39.40 30.83
CA ALA A 209 40.35 40.18 31.55
C ALA A 209 41.64 40.37 30.73
N PRO A 210 42.49 41.38 31.02
CA PRO A 210 43.77 41.57 30.34
C PRO A 210 44.61 40.28 30.31
N GLY A 211 45.08 39.90 29.13
CA GLY A 211 45.87 38.70 28.87
C GLY A 211 45.09 37.38 28.83
N GLN A 212 43.77 37.38 29.04
CA GLN A 212 42.94 36.17 28.93
C GLN A 212 42.48 35.92 27.49
N ALA A 213 42.33 34.64 27.14
CA ALA A 213 41.82 34.18 25.87
C ALA A 213 40.69 33.16 26.07
N GLU A 214 39.72 33.18 25.16
CA GLU A 214 38.66 32.18 25.04
C GLU A 214 38.77 31.52 23.66
N SER A 215 38.63 30.20 23.60
CA SER A 215 38.67 29.43 22.36
C SER A 215 37.33 28.77 22.08
N PHE A 216 36.93 28.80 20.82
CA PHE A 216 35.72 28.20 20.29
C PHE A 216 36.12 27.23 19.19
N THR A 217 35.73 25.97 19.32
CA THR A 217 36.09 24.89 18.42
C THR A 217 34.87 24.43 17.62
N ILE A 218 35.08 24.26 16.32
CA ILE A 218 34.09 23.85 15.34
C ILE A 218 34.69 22.69 14.55
N LEU A 219 33.98 21.58 14.44
CA LEU A 219 34.37 20.45 13.61
C LEU A 219 33.82 20.62 12.19
N LEU A 220 34.64 20.24 11.22
CA LEU A 220 34.31 20.19 9.80
C LEU A 220 34.42 18.75 9.35
N THR A 221 33.37 18.18 8.76
CA THR A 221 33.40 16.83 8.17
C THR A 221 32.53 16.73 6.92
N PHE A 222 32.60 15.62 6.20
CA PHE A 222 31.74 15.35 5.05
C PHE A 222 30.76 14.25 5.40
N ALA A 223 29.49 14.49 5.15
CA ALA A 223 28.43 13.50 5.31
C ALA A 223 27.78 13.22 3.95
N SER A 224 27.49 11.94 3.70
CA SER A 224 26.83 11.48 2.48
C SER A 224 25.39 11.02 2.68
N SER A 225 24.98 10.92 3.94
CA SER A 225 23.65 10.48 4.36
C SER A 225 23.31 11.06 5.72
N GLU A 226 22.02 11.09 6.06
CA GLU A 226 21.54 11.47 7.39
C GLU A 226 22.13 10.56 8.50
N ASN A 227 22.40 9.29 8.19
CA ASN A 227 23.07 8.37 9.10
C ASN A 227 24.53 8.76 9.38
N ASP A 228 25.27 9.27 8.38
CA ASP A 228 26.62 9.80 8.61
C ASP A 228 26.56 11.00 9.54
N ILE A 229 25.60 11.92 9.29
CA ILE A 229 25.37 13.12 10.10
C ILE A 229 25.07 12.72 11.55
N ALA A 230 24.05 11.88 11.77
CA ALA A 230 23.71 11.36 13.09
C ALA A 230 24.90 10.65 13.76
N SER A 231 25.65 9.84 13.02
CA SER A 231 26.85 9.16 13.52
C SER A 231 27.93 10.15 13.98
N PHE A 232 28.14 11.24 13.24
CA PHE A 232 29.08 12.30 13.61
C PHE A 232 28.58 13.08 14.83
N LEU A 233 27.31 13.46 14.86
CA LEU A 233 26.70 14.21 15.97
C LEU A 233 26.73 13.39 17.26
N VAL A 234 26.31 12.11 17.23
CA VAL A 234 26.37 11.20 18.38
C VAL A 234 27.81 10.99 18.85
N ARG A 235 28.78 10.95 17.93
CA ARG A 235 30.19 10.72 18.27
C ARG A 235 30.89 11.94 18.87
N PHE A 236 30.50 13.16 18.48
CA PHE A 236 31.29 14.36 18.74
C PHE A 236 30.55 15.50 19.47
N ALA A 237 29.21 15.56 19.45
CA ALA A 237 28.47 16.51 20.27
C ALA A 237 28.30 15.97 21.70
N GLN A 238 28.14 16.83 22.71
CA GLN A 238 27.85 16.37 24.08
C GLN A 238 26.46 15.71 24.12
N THR A 239 26.48 14.38 23.93
CA THR A 239 25.41 13.38 23.89
C THR A 239 24.30 13.51 24.95
N PRO A 240 23.02 13.21 24.61
CA PRO A 240 22.17 12.38 25.45
C PRO A 240 22.78 10.98 25.57
N ARG A 241 22.61 10.33 26.73
CA ARG A 241 23.46 9.24 27.22
C ARG A 241 23.31 7.90 26.48
N GLY A 242 23.91 7.76 25.31
CA GLY A 242 24.15 6.47 24.64
C GLY A 242 23.45 6.32 23.30
N PHE A 243 23.91 5.38 22.47
CA PHE A 243 23.39 5.15 21.11
C PHE A 243 21.89 4.79 21.09
N SER A 244 21.38 4.17 22.16
CA SER A 244 19.95 3.86 22.38
C SER A 244 19.08 5.11 22.57
N ASP A 245 19.67 6.20 23.05
CA ASP A 245 18.95 7.39 23.52
C ASP A 245 18.85 8.48 22.44
N GLY A 246 19.45 8.29 21.26
CA GLY A 246 19.34 9.18 20.09
C GLY A 246 20.10 10.51 20.17
N ALA A 247 20.27 11.17 19.02
CA ALA A 247 20.61 12.59 18.94
C ALA A 247 19.34 13.41 19.19
N ASN A 248 18.83 13.40 20.43
CA ASN A 248 17.61 14.13 20.77
C ASN A 248 17.85 15.64 20.70
N GLY A 249 17.27 16.33 19.71
CA GLY A 249 17.06 17.77 19.85
C GLY A 249 18.01 18.71 19.11
N MET A 250 18.95 18.25 18.28
CA MET A 250 19.89 19.19 17.63
C MET A 250 19.28 19.73 16.33
N ASP A 251 19.06 21.04 16.28
CA ASP A 251 18.57 21.72 15.08
C ASP A 251 19.64 21.69 13.98
N SER A 252 19.22 21.34 12.78
CA SER A 252 20.05 21.31 11.58
C SER A 252 19.66 22.45 10.65
N LEU A 253 20.61 23.35 10.40
CA LEU A 253 20.41 24.45 9.46
C LEU A 253 20.77 23.98 8.04
N TYR A 254 19.74 23.72 7.24
CA TYR A 254 19.87 23.35 5.83
C TYR A 254 19.72 24.56 4.90
N HIS A 255 20.44 24.49 3.76
CA HIS A 255 20.17 25.30 2.57
C HIS A 255 19.69 24.36 1.45
N PHE A 256 18.40 24.38 1.12
CA PHE A 256 17.92 23.78 -0.12
C PHE A 256 18.32 24.72 -1.28
N LEU A 257 19.28 24.29 -2.10
CA LEU A 257 19.68 24.99 -3.32
C LEU A 257 18.66 24.86 -4.46
N LEU A 258 17.49 24.24 -4.22
CA LEU A 258 16.57 23.88 -5.30
C LEU A 258 15.38 24.83 -5.48
N ASP A 259 15.03 25.65 -4.48
CA ASP A 259 13.84 26.51 -4.57
C ASP A 259 14.19 28.01 -4.62
N ASP A 260 13.62 28.69 -5.61
CA ASP A 260 13.66 30.15 -5.80
C ASP A 260 12.26 30.71 -5.45
N PRO A 261 12.10 31.59 -4.44
CA PRO A 261 13.16 32.24 -3.67
C PRO A 261 13.67 31.41 -2.48
N LYS A 262 14.97 31.55 -2.23
CA LYS A 262 15.76 30.86 -1.20
C LYS A 262 15.26 31.14 0.22
N SER A 263 14.48 30.22 0.80
CA SER A 263 14.17 30.18 2.22
C SER A 263 15.22 29.41 3.02
N ILE A 264 15.53 29.87 4.24
CA ILE A 264 16.20 29.04 5.26
C ILE A 264 15.09 28.22 5.90
N HIS A 265 15.19 26.90 5.79
CA HIS A 265 14.29 25.99 6.50
C HIS A 265 15.02 25.51 7.76
N ALA A 266 14.37 25.67 8.91
CA ALA A 266 14.80 25.01 10.13
C ALA A 266 14.39 23.54 9.98
N SER A 267 15.37 22.63 9.98
CA SER A 267 15.09 21.21 10.11
C SER A 267 15.53 20.73 11.48
N HIS A 268 14.82 19.74 11.99
CA HIS A 268 15.11 19.11 13.26
C HIS A 268 15.15 17.60 13.01
N ASP A 269 16.34 17.03 13.15
CA ASP A 269 16.58 15.61 12.92
C ASP A 269 16.40 14.83 14.23
N LEU A 270 15.46 13.90 14.22
CA LEU A 270 15.14 13.00 15.31
C LEU A 270 15.61 11.59 14.92
N THR A 271 16.81 11.21 15.36
CA THR A 271 17.44 9.95 14.93
C THR A 271 18.01 9.13 16.09
N ASN A 272 17.73 7.83 16.10
CA ASN A 272 18.29 6.86 17.04
C ASN A 272 18.53 5.49 16.39
N GLY A 273 18.74 4.43 17.17
CA GLY A 273 18.96 3.07 16.66
C GLY A 273 17.75 2.40 15.98
N TYR A 274 16.57 3.03 15.98
CA TYR A 274 15.32 2.46 15.46
C TYR A 274 14.64 3.30 14.38
N GLN A 275 14.78 4.62 14.45
CA GLN A 275 14.14 5.56 13.51
C GLN A 275 15.07 6.70 13.11
N SER A 276 14.82 7.25 11.93
CA SER A 276 15.41 8.50 11.44
C SER A 276 14.28 9.35 10.86
N ALA A 277 13.99 10.48 11.51
CA ALA A 277 12.90 11.38 11.15
C ALA A 277 13.40 12.81 11.01
N VAL A 278 12.92 13.54 10.00
CA VAL A 278 13.27 14.93 9.75
C VAL A 278 12.03 15.79 9.85
N ILE A 279 12.06 16.81 10.71
CA ILE A 279 10.98 17.80 10.83
C ILE A 279 11.42 19.06 10.11
N THR A 280 10.70 19.51 9.09
CA THR A 280 10.98 20.75 8.35
C THR A 280 9.78 21.69 8.49
N ASP A 281 10.03 22.93 8.91
CA ASP A 281 8.98 23.95 9.13
C ASP A 281 7.82 23.44 9.99
N GLY A 282 8.14 22.65 11.03
CA GLY A 282 7.15 22.11 11.95
C GLY A 282 6.39 20.86 11.47
N ARG A 283 6.78 20.28 10.33
CA ARG A 283 6.11 19.11 9.72
C ARG A 283 7.10 17.98 9.55
N LEU A 284 6.65 16.75 9.76
CA LEU A 284 7.45 15.58 9.46
C LEU A 284 7.60 15.44 7.94
N SER A 285 8.82 15.58 7.43
CA SER A 285 9.12 15.64 5.99
C SER A 285 9.89 14.41 5.48
N SER A 286 10.48 13.63 6.39
CA SER A 286 11.10 12.35 6.09
C SER A 286 10.95 11.42 7.29
N LEU A 287 10.66 10.16 7.03
CA LEU A 287 10.67 9.09 8.02
C LEU A 287 11.19 7.80 7.38
N THR A 288 12.34 7.33 7.90
CA THR A 288 13.03 6.13 7.43
C THR A 288 13.53 5.30 8.61
N THR A 289 14.09 4.12 8.32
CA THR A 289 14.94 3.43 9.31
C THR A 289 16.31 4.10 9.39
N PRO A 290 17.11 3.89 10.45
CA PRO A 290 18.44 4.51 10.58
C PRO A 290 19.42 4.11 9.47
N ALA A 291 19.26 2.93 8.88
CA ALA A 291 20.05 2.49 7.73
C ALA A 291 19.59 3.11 6.40
N GLY A 292 18.58 3.97 6.42
CA GLY A 292 17.85 4.45 5.23
C GLY A 292 16.84 3.41 4.74
N GLY A 293 16.60 3.39 3.43
CA GLY A 293 15.69 2.45 2.78
C GLY A 293 14.46 3.15 2.20
N ILE A 294 13.27 2.61 2.48
CA ILE A 294 12.02 3.17 1.98
C ILE A 294 11.66 4.44 2.76
N GLU A 295 11.46 5.53 2.02
CA GLU A 295 10.90 6.77 2.56
C GLU A 295 9.40 6.60 2.75
N ALA A 296 8.91 6.85 3.97
CA ALA A 296 7.50 6.68 4.28
C ALA A 296 6.64 7.91 3.95
N ILE A 297 7.20 9.11 4.05
CA ILE A 297 6.48 10.36 3.82
C ILE A 297 6.66 10.82 2.37
N ASP A 298 5.63 11.36 1.74
CA ASP A 298 5.78 11.92 0.39
C ASP A 298 6.84 13.04 0.40
N PRO A 299 7.93 12.93 -0.39
CA PRO A 299 9.01 13.92 -0.39
C PRO A 299 8.59 15.34 -0.77
N ASP A 300 7.46 15.49 -1.48
CA ASP A 300 6.93 16.78 -1.91
C ASP A 300 6.00 17.40 -0.86
N MET A 301 5.72 16.74 0.27
CA MET A 301 4.68 17.15 1.23
C MET A 301 5.16 17.01 2.69
N GLY A 302 4.45 17.64 3.62
CA GLY A 302 4.71 17.52 5.06
C GLY A 302 3.58 16.78 5.78
N PHE A 303 3.93 15.83 6.63
CA PHE A 303 2.99 15.12 7.50
C PHE A 303 2.67 15.97 8.74
N GLY A 304 1.41 15.93 9.17
CA GLY A 304 0.94 16.53 10.42
C GLY A 304 -0.01 17.72 10.25
N ASP A 305 -0.22 18.22 9.02
CA ASP A 305 -1.15 19.33 8.79
C ASP A 305 -2.59 18.98 9.19
N VAL A 306 -3.25 19.92 9.86
CA VAL A 306 -4.61 19.76 10.38
C VAL A 306 -5.60 20.71 9.71
N THR A 307 -6.82 20.21 9.52
CA THR A 307 -7.98 20.99 9.10
C THR A 307 -9.02 20.96 10.21
N ILE A 308 -9.52 22.14 10.60
CA ILE A 308 -10.52 22.31 11.64
C ILE A 308 -11.74 23.01 11.06
N THR A 309 -12.93 22.49 11.34
CA THR A 309 -14.21 23.14 11.02
C THR A 309 -14.86 23.62 12.32
N TYR A 310 -15.27 24.89 12.36
CA TYR A 310 -16.00 25.48 13.49
C TYR A 310 -17.51 25.20 13.37
N ASP A 311 -18.25 25.37 14.46
CA ASP A 311 -19.73 25.24 14.49
C ASP A 311 -20.50 26.21 13.58
N ASN A 312 -19.83 27.23 13.05
CA ASN A 312 -20.35 28.19 12.08
C ASN A 312 -19.88 27.92 10.63
N ASP A 313 -19.41 26.69 10.35
CA ASP A 313 -18.91 26.20 9.07
C ASP A 313 -17.64 26.89 8.54
N ARG A 314 -17.05 27.82 9.30
CA ARG A 314 -15.73 28.38 8.96
C ARG A 314 -14.67 27.26 9.06
N LYS A 315 -13.70 27.28 8.16
CA LYS A 315 -12.58 26.31 8.14
C LYS A 315 -11.26 27.01 8.42
N PHE A 316 -10.39 26.32 9.15
CA PHE A 316 -9.00 26.68 9.40
C PHE A 316 -8.10 25.51 9.00
N SER A 317 -7.00 25.79 8.31
CA SER A 317 -6.02 24.78 7.91
C SER A 317 -4.63 25.29 8.22
N THR A 318 -3.77 24.42 8.76
CA THR A 318 -2.34 24.73 8.94
C THR A 318 -1.57 24.60 7.62
N ALA A 319 -2.15 23.92 6.63
CA ALA A 319 -1.55 23.69 5.33
C ALA A 319 -1.16 25.00 4.63
N GLY A 320 0.10 25.10 4.20
CA GLY A 320 0.64 26.29 3.53
C GLY A 320 0.87 27.49 4.45
N LEU A 321 0.72 27.34 5.77
CA LEU A 321 1.12 28.34 6.76
C LEU A 321 2.50 28.01 7.33
N ASN A 322 3.30 29.04 7.59
CA ASN A 322 4.53 28.91 8.35
C ASN A 322 4.17 28.92 9.85
N GLY A 323 4.46 27.83 10.56
CA GLY A 323 4.26 27.77 12.00
C GLY A 323 5.30 28.60 12.72
N HIS A 324 4.93 29.22 13.84
CA HIS A 324 5.91 29.77 14.77
C HIS A 324 6.40 28.65 15.69
N LEU A 325 7.70 28.46 15.84
CA LEU A 325 8.24 27.50 16.80
C LEU A 325 8.09 28.04 18.22
N ASP A 326 7.58 27.22 19.15
CA ASP A 326 7.48 27.55 20.56
C ASP A 326 8.71 27.11 21.38
N ALA A 327 8.62 27.29 22.71
CA ALA A 327 9.67 26.97 23.69
C ALA A 327 10.28 25.58 23.52
N ASP A 328 9.47 24.63 23.09
CA ASP A 328 9.80 23.21 22.99
C ASP A 328 10.10 22.79 21.53
N GLY A 329 10.23 23.77 20.61
CA GLY A 329 10.48 23.55 19.18
C GLY A 329 9.25 23.10 18.40
N ASP A 330 8.05 23.25 18.97
CA ASP A 330 6.81 22.80 18.34
C ASP A 330 6.19 23.90 17.48
N ALA A 331 5.56 23.51 16.36
CA ALA A 331 4.96 24.48 15.46
C ALA A 331 3.57 24.89 15.91
N VAL A 332 3.42 26.17 16.22
CA VAL A 332 2.18 26.77 16.73
C VAL A 332 1.53 27.64 15.66
N PHE A 333 0.23 27.42 15.49
CA PHE A 333 -0.64 28.13 14.58
C PHE A 333 -1.82 28.71 15.36
N ARG A 334 -2.28 29.91 14.98
CA ARG A 334 -3.38 30.60 15.67
C ARG A 334 -4.44 31.09 14.70
N ASP A 335 -5.68 30.94 15.11
CA ASP A 335 -6.85 31.41 14.38
C ASP A 335 -7.94 31.87 15.35
N GLY A 336 -7.95 33.18 15.63
CA GLY A 336 -8.81 33.74 16.68
C GLY A 336 -8.47 33.18 18.06
N PRO A 337 -9.43 32.61 18.81
CA PRO A 337 -9.18 32.02 20.13
C PRO A 337 -8.56 30.62 20.06
N LEU A 338 -8.48 29.99 18.88
CA LEU A 338 -7.89 28.66 18.73
C LEU A 338 -6.38 28.75 18.52
N GLU A 339 -5.65 27.97 19.30
CA GLU A 339 -4.24 27.66 19.10
C GLU A 339 -4.12 26.18 18.75
N ALA A 340 -3.42 25.87 17.66
CA ALA A 340 -3.09 24.51 17.22
C ALA A 340 -1.57 24.34 17.25
N THR A 341 -1.08 23.29 17.92
CA THR A 341 0.35 22.97 18.06
C THR A 341 0.63 21.61 17.45
N LEU A 342 1.64 21.52 16.58
CA LEU A 342 2.17 20.27 16.03
C LEU A 342 3.49 19.94 16.72
N SER A 343 3.58 18.75 17.30
CA SER A 343 4.75 18.28 18.04
C SER A 343 5.20 16.91 17.59
N PHE A 344 6.51 16.71 17.45
CA PHE A 344 7.12 15.44 17.12
C PHE A 344 8.19 15.11 18.17
N ARG A 345 8.08 13.93 18.77
CA ARG A 345 9.02 13.47 19.82
C ARG A 345 9.39 12.02 19.58
N LEU A 346 10.67 11.72 19.55
CA LEU A 346 11.19 10.36 19.44
C LEU A 346 11.47 9.80 20.84
N ASP A 347 10.80 8.70 21.20
CA ASP A 347 11.02 7.97 22.45
C ASP A 347 11.22 6.48 22.15
N GLY A 348 12.47 6.02 22.29
CA GLY A 348 12.86 4.65 21.96
C GLY A 348 12.47 4.26 20.53
N ARG A 349 11.57 3.30 20.38
CA ARG A 349 11.11 2.80 19.08
C ARG A 349 9.99 3.63 18.44
N THR A 350 9.49 4.65 19.12
CA THR A 350 8.25 5.33 18.74
C THR A 350 8.49 6.80 18.44
N LEU A 351 8.03 7.26 17.29
CA LEU A 351 7.89 8.68 17.01
C LEU A 351 6.46 9.11 17.32
N HIS A 352 6.30 9.91 18.36
CA HIS A 352 5.03 10.50 18.76
C HIS A 352 4.76 11.75 17.95
N ALA A 353 3.78 11.70 17.05
CA ALA A 353 3.23 12.86 16.37
C ALA A 353 1.97 13.34 17.12
N THR A 354 1.97 14.57 17.62
CA THR A 354 0.89 15.10 18.45
C THR A 354 0.34 16.40 17.90
N VAL A 355 -0.99 16.47 17.76
CA VAL A 355 -1.74 17.70 17.52
C VAL A 355 -2.37 18.15 18.82
N SER A 356 -2.06 19.35 19.31
CA SER A 356 -2.74 19.94 20.46
C SER A 356 -3.60 21.13 20.05
N LEU A 357 -4.86 21.14 20.47
CA LEU A 357 -5.81 22.24 20.27
C LEU A 357 -6.12 22.89 21.61
N ALA A 358 -5.96 24.21 21.71
CA ALA A 358 -6.22 24.97 22.92
C ALA A 358 -7.13 26.17 22.66
N ASN A 359 -8.10 26.38 23.56
CA ASN A 359 -8.94 27.57 23.55
C ASN A 359 -8.30 28.66 24.42
N THR A 360 -7.67 29.64 23.78
CA THR A 360 -7.04 30.81 24.42
C THR A 360 -8.02 31.96 24.69
N GLY A 361 -9.28 31.81 24.27
CA GLY A 361 -10.36 32.79 24.47
C GLY A 361 -11.04 32.71 25.84
N SER A 362 -12.09 33.52 26.01
CA SER A 362 -12.88 33.60 27.24
C SER A 362 -14.23 32.86 27.18
N GLU A 363 -14.62 32.35 26.01
CA GLU A 363 -15.88 31.63 25.78
C GLU A 363 -15.60 30.20 25.29
N PRO A 364 -16.50 29.22 25.54
CA PRO A 364 -16.35 27.87 24.99
C PRO A 364 -16.27 27.87 23.46
N LEU A 365 -15.42 27.01 22.91
CA LEU A 365 -15.18 26.86 21.48
C LEU A 365 -15.62 25.47 21.01
N THR A 366 -16.50 25.40 20.02
CA THR A 366 -16.95 24.13 19.44
C THR A 366 -16.38 23.94 18.03
N LEU A 367 -15.75 22.79 17.81
CA LEU A 367 -15.16 22.34 16.56
C LEU A 367 -15.95 21.12 16.07
N THR A 368 -16.57 21.22 14.91
CA THR A 368 -17.38 20.14 14.32
C THR A 368 -16.51 19.08 13.64
N ASP A 369 -15.41 19.50 13.03
CA ASP A 369 -14.40 18.60 12.47
C ASP A 369 -13.00 18.94 13.00
N VAL A 370 -12.21 17.89 13.25
CA VAL A 370 -10.77 17.93 13.46
C VAL A 370 -10.16 16.81 12.62
N GLY A 371 -9.57 17.20 11.50
CA GLY A 371 -8.96 16.29 10.53
C GLY A 371 -7.45 16.48 10.42
N MET A 372 -6.71 15.39 10.15
CA MET A 372 -5.26 15.37 9.92
C MET A 372 -4.94 14.69 8.60
N ALA A 373 -4.09 15.32 7.78
CA ALA A 373 -3.64 14.76 6.52
C ALA A 373 -2.47 13.78 6.70
N VAL A 374 -2.47 12.72 5.89
CA VAL A 374 -1.49 11.62 5.94
C VAL A 374 -0.85 11.44 4.55
N PRO A 375 0.18 12.25 4.21
CA PRO A 375 0.87 12.16 2.94
C PRO A 375 1.95 11.06 2.97
N LEU A 376 1.55 9.80 2.81
CA LEU A 376 2.50 8.70 2.63
C LEU A 376 3.09 8.71 1.22
N ASN A 377 4.29 8.16 1.08
CA ASN A 377 4.99 7.94 -0.20
C ASN A 377 4.33 6.83 -1.02
N SER A 378 3.09 7.08 -1.40
CA SER A 378 2.17 6.21 -2.12
C SER A 378 1.96 6.74 -3.53
N ARG A 379 2.99 7.31 -4.18
CA ARG A 379 2.83 7.78 -5.56
C ARG A 379 3.34 6.74 -6.55
N MET A 380 2.40 6.07 -7.22
CA MET A 380 2.68 5.09 -8.25
C MET A 380 2.54 5.73 -9.65
N ALA A 381 3.66 6.00 -10.33
CA ALA A 381 3.68 6.66 -11.62
C ALA A 381 4.68 5.99 -12.59
N TRP A 382 4.51 6.23 -13.89
CA TRP A 382 5.42 5.67 -14.89
C TRP A 382 6.87 6.12 -14.66
N GLY A 383 7.81 5.16 -14.69
CA GLY A 383 9.23 5.41 -14.42
C GLY A 383 9.60 5.45 -12.94
N VAL A 384 8.63 5.27 -12.03
CA VAL A 384 8.87 5.09 -10.61
C VAL A 384 9.05 3.60 -10.29
N ASP A 385 10.02 3.28 -9.44
CA ASP A 385 10.14 1.94 -8.87
C ASP A 385 9.07 1.73 -7.79
N ALA A 386 8.06 0.92 -8.09
CA ALA A 386 6.96 0.60 -7.16
C ALA A 386 7.46 -0.07 -5.87
N ALA A 387 8.61 -0.75 -5.89
CA ALA A 387 9.20 -1.35 -4.70
C ALA A 387 9.74 -0.30 -3.71
N GLN A 388 9.92 0.95 -4.13
CA GLN A 388 10.30 2.09 -3.30
C GLN A 388 9.09 2.95 -2.89
N ARG A 389 7.88 2.38 -2.95
CA ARG A 389 6.62 3.05 -2.61
C ARG A 389 5.84 2.24 -1.61
N MET A 390 5.01 2.92 -0.84
CA MET A 390 4.20 2.33 0.21
C MET A 390 2.74 2.23 -0.20
N ILE A 391 2.13 1.08 0.06
CA ILE A 391 0.69 0.87 0.00
C ILE A 391 0.12 1.19 1.37
N ARG A 392 -0.85 2.10 1.44
CA ARG A 392 -1.51 2.48 2.70
C ARG A 392 -2.69 1.56 2.96
N HIS A 393 -2.65 0.88 4.10
CA HIS A 393 -3.76 0.14 4.68
C HIS A 393 -4.29 0.92 5.90
N THR A 394 -5.55 1.32 5.90
CA THR A 394 -6.10 2.09 7.04
C THR A 394 -7.40 1.49 7.56
N GLN A 395 -7.48 1.35 8.88
CA GLN A 395 -8.69 0.99 9.60
C GLN A 395 -9.21 2.20 10.38
N VAL A 396 -10.37 2.70 9.98
CA VAL A 396 -11.19 3.62 10.79
C VAL A 396 -12.26 2.79 11.49
N ALA A 397 -12.07 2.57 12.78
CA ALA A 397 -12.91 1.69 13.60
C ALA A 397 -13.00 2.18 15.06
N GLY A 398 -13.17 3.49 15.27
CA GLY A 398 -13.29 4.07 16.60
C GLY A 398 -11.97 4.01 17.37
N ASP A 399 -12.02 3.55 18.63
CA ASP A 399 -10.83 3.39 19.48
C ASP A 399 -9.86 2.31 18.95
N ASN A 400 -10.35 1.40 18.11
CA ASN A 400 -9.57 0.31 17.50
C ASN A 400 -8.95 0.68 16.14
N SER A 401 -8.85 1.98 15.84
CA SER A 401 -8.30 2.46 14.57
C SER A 401 -6.77 2.35 14.52
N PHE A 402 -6.22 2.19 13.31
CA PHE A 402 -4.78 2.22 13.02
C PHE A 402 -4.53 2.40 11.52
N MET A 403 -3.30 2.71 11.14
CA MET A 403 -2.82 2.62 9.75
C MET A 403 -1.58 1.73 9.69
N LEU A 404 -1.43 0.97 8.62
CA LEU A 404 -0.23 0.21 8.28
C LEU A 404 0.19 0.56 6.86
N ALA A 405 1.43 0.95 6.66
CA ALA A 405 1.99 1.19 5.34
C ALA A 405 3.01 0.09 5.01
N THR A 406 2.77 -0.63 3.91
CA THR A 406 3.62 -1.74 3.46
C THR A 406 4.35 -1.36 2.19
N PRO A 407 5.66 -1.64 2.03
CA PRO A 407 6.31 -1.56 0.73
C PRO A 407 5.56 -2.42 -0.29
N SER A 408 5.42 -1.95 -1.54
CA SER A 408 4.62 -2.68 -2.55
C SER A 408 5.17 -4.07 -2.83
N ASP A 409 6.48 -4.29 -2.67
CA ASP A 409 7.10 -5.59 -2.85
C ASP A 409 6.92 -6.56 -1.66
N GLY A 410 6.20 -6.11 -0.62
CA GLY A 410 5.88 -6.85 0.57
C GLY A 410 7.04 -7.08 1.53
N LYS A 411 8.24 -6.55 1.25
CA LYS A 411 9.39 -6.74 2.15
C LYS A 411 9.29 -5.82 3.37
N PRO A 412 9.56 -6.31 4.58
CA PRO A 412 9.65 -5.46 5.76
C PRO A 412 10.87 -4.51 5.68
N PRO A 413 10.90 -3.45 6.50
CA PRO A 413 9.92 -3.12 7.55
C PRO A 413 8.67 -2.41 7.03
N TYR A 414 7.58 -2.50 7.80
CA TYR A 414 6.33 -1.78 7.57
C TYR A 414 6.22 -0.62 8.56
N LEU A 415 5.55 0.47 8.18
CA LEU A 415 5.27 1.58 9.08
C LEU A 415 3.88 1.40 9.69
N LEU A 416 3.80 1.21 11.00
CA LEU A 416 2.55 1.14 11.75
C LEU A 416 2.29 2.48 12.43
N GLY A 417 1.06 2.99 12.28
CA GLY A 417 0.56 4.21 12.92
C GLY A 417 -0.59 3.88 13.87
N ILE A 418 -0.42 4.13 15.16
CA ILE A 418 -1.38 3.78 16.21
C ILE A 418 -1.86 5.06 16.92
N PRO A 419 -3.16 5.39 16.90
CA PRO A 419 -3.70 6.49 17.69
C PRO A 419 -3.44 6.25 19.17
N ALA A 420 -2.97 7.29 19.87
CA ALA A 420 -2.78 7.26 21.31
C ALA A 420 -4.06 6.86 22.06
N ASP A 421 -3.91 6.40 23.30
CA ASP A 421 -5.05 5.96 24.10
C ASP A 421 -6.08 7.10 24.27
N GLY A 422 -7.37 6.77 24.07
CA GLY A 422 -8.47 7.75 24.06
C GLY A 422 -8.60 8.59 22.78
N VAL A 423 -7.72 8.42 21.79
CA VAL A 423 -7.88 9.01 20.44
C VAL A 423 -8.55 7.99 19.53
N ARG A 424 -9.73 8.33 19.03
CA ARG A 424 -10.49 7.53 18.05
C ARG A 424 -10.47 8.18 16.68
N TRP A 425 -10.61 7.38 15.64
CA TRP A 425 -10.90 7.85 14.30
C TRP A 425 -12.34 7.52 13.94
N GLU A 426 -13.05 8.50 13.40
CA GLU A 426 -14.50 8.46 13.20
C GLU A 426 -14.90 8.45 11.72
N LEU A 427 -14.08 9.08 10.87
CA LEU A 427 -14.32 9.26 9.44
C LEU A 427 -13.00 9.48 8.71
N PHE A 428 -13.00 9.24 7.39
CA PHE A 428 -11.93 9.68 6.51
C PHE A 428 -12.48 10.24 5.19
N ASP A 429 -11.73 11.15 4.58
CA ASP A 429 -12.03 11.74 3.28
C ASP A 429 -10.73 12.16 2.55
N LEU A 430 -10.89 12.91 1.46
CA LEU A 430 -9.79 13.56 0.75
C LEU A 430 -9.67 15.03 1.15
N GLY A 431 -8.48 15.44 1.59
CA GLY A 431 -8.11 16.82 1.88
C GLY A 431 -7.14 17.35 0.84
N LYS A 432 -7.32 18.61 0.42
CA LYS A 432 -6.36 19.29 -0.45
C LYS A 432 -5.18 19.82 0.34
N GLN A 433 -3.98 19.47 -0.08
CA GLN A 433 -2.72 19.86 0.55
C GLN A 433 -1.76 20.45 -0.50
N PRO A 434 -1.04 21.54 -0.19
CA PRO A 434 -0.01 22.07 -1.07
C PRO A 434 1.22 21.15 -1.05
N THR A 435 1.85 20.98 -2.19
CA THR A 435 3.21 20.45 -2.30
C THR A 435 4.20 21.57 -2.02
N ARG A 436 5.46 21.20 -1.81
CA ARG A 436 6.60 22.13 -1.68
C ARG A 436 6.71 23.08 -2.87
N ASP A 437 6.40 22.61 -4.07
CA ASP A 437 6.38 23.43 -5.31
C ASP A 437 5.14 24.32 -5.45
N GLY A 438 4.22 24.30 -4.48
CA GLY A 438 2.98 25.09 -4.47
C GLY A 438 1.83 24.50 -5.31
N GLU A 439 1.99 23.31 -5.90
CA GLU A 439 0.86 22.59 -6.50
C GLU A 439 -0.09 22.09 -5.41
N THR A 440 -1.38 21.92 -5.70
CA THR A 440 -2.31 21.32 -4.74
C THR A 440 -2.61 19.87 -5.13
N ARG A 441 -2.50 18.95 -4.18
CA ARG A 441 -2.83 17.52 -4.34
C ARG A 441 -3.87 17.08 -3.32
N GLU A 442 -4.65 16.08 -3.68
CA GLU A 442 -5.55 15.41 -2.75
C GLU A 442 -4.79 14.36 -1.95
N VAL A 443 -4.96 14.39 -0.64
CA VAL A 443 -4.27 13.53 0.33
C VAL A 443 -5.31 12.94 1.26
N TYR A 444 -5.09 11.70 1.68
CA TYR A 444 -5.91 11.06 2.70
C TYR A 444 -5.97 11.90 3.97
N ARG A 445 -7.19 12.14 4.47
CA ARG A 445 -7.41 12.86 5.71
C ARG A 445 -8.26 12.04 6.65
N ILE A 446 -7.77 11.89 7.86
CA ILE A 446 -8.42 11.18 8.95
C ILE A 446 -9.11 12.19 9.84
N HIS A 447 -10.35 11.93 10.25
CA HIS A 447 -11.11 12.74 11.19
C HIS A 447 -11.13 12.10 12.57
N MET A 448 -10.59 12.81 13.56
CA MET A 448 -10.72 12.49 14.99
C MET A 448 -12.10 12.90 15.52
N HIS A 449 -12.61 14.00 14.96
CA HIS A 449 -13.98 14.49 15.06
C HIS A 449 -14.40 14.85 13.64
N GLY A 450 -15.58 14.42 13.18
CA GLY A 450 -16.00 14.57 11.79
C GLY A 450 -17.49 14.78 11.60
N ASP A 451 -18.14 15.52 12.50
CA ASP A 451 -19.60 15.69 12.51
C ASP A 451 -20.12 16.45 11.30
N ALA A 452 -19.43 17.52 10.88
CA ALA A 452 -19.84 18.29 9.69
C ALA A 452 -19.53 17.53 8.41
N ALA A 453 -18.37 16.84 8.32
CA ALA A 453 -18.05 15.96 7.20
C ALA A 453 -19.07 14.81 7.04
N ALA A 454 -19.49 14.18 8.14
CA ALA A 454 -20.53 13.16 8.11
C ALA A 454 -21.92 13.73 7.79
N ALA A 455 -22.23 14.96 8.24
CA ALA A 455 -23.46 15.64 7.85
C ALA A 455 -23.50 15.95 6.34
N GLU A 456 -22.39 16.42 5.78
CA GLU A 456 -22.22 16.65 4.34
C GLU A 456 -22.38 15.35 3.54
N ALA A 457 -21.75 14.26 3.98
CA ALA A 457 -21.89 12.95 3.36
C ALA A 457 -23.36 12.49 3.28
N ARG A 458 -24.16 12.73 4.32
CA ARG A 458 -25.60 12.40 4.34
C ARG A 458 -26.45 13.22 3.36
N THR A 459 -25.93 14.35 2.84
CA THR A 459 -26.64 15.15 1.83
C THR A 459 -26.54 14.55 0.43
N HIS A 460 -25.58 13.66 0.19
CA HIS A 460 -25.38 12.97 -1.08
C HIS A 460 -26.36 11.79 -1.22
N GLU A 461 -26.79 11.50 -2.45
CA GLU A 461 -27.84 10.52 -2.75
C GLU A 461 -27.35 9.08 -2.55
N GLY A 462 -27.44 8.59 -1.31
CA GLY A 462 -26.88 7.29 -0.94
C GLY A 462 -25.69 7.39 0.00
N GLY A 463 -25.45 8.56 0.61
CA GLY A 463 -24.48 8.73 1.69
C GLY A 463 -24.70 7.73 2.83
N ARG A 464 -23.83 6.73 2.91
CA ARG A 464 -23.92 5.56 3.81
C ARG A 464 -22.80 5.53 4.84
N TRP A 465 -22.31 6.68 5.33
CA TRP A 465 -21.35 6.64 6.45
C TRP A 465 -22.04 6.03 7.69
N ARG A 466 -21.51 4.91 8.18
CA ARG A 466 -22.18 4.08 9.20
C ARG A 466 -21.64 4.30 10.60
N LEU A 467 -20.38 4.70 10.72
CA LEU A 467 -19.72 4.84 12.01
C LEU A 467 -20.18 6.14 12.71
N PRO A 468 -20.37 6.12 14.04
CA PRO A 468 -20.70 7.32 14.79
C PRO A 468 -19.63 8.41 14.69
N THR A 469 -20.07 9.66 14.57
CA THR A 469 -19.22 10.85 14.56
C THR A 469 -19.55 11.78 15.73
N SER A 470 -18.63 12.67 16.08
CA SER A 470 -18.78 13.63 17.17
C SER A 470 -18.09 14.96 16.87
N SER A 471 -18.42 15.97 17.67
CA SER A 471 -17.75 17.28 17.72
C SER A 471 -16.97 17.45 19.02
N LEU A 472 -16.03 18.39 19.03
CA LEU A 472 -15.21 18.75 20.19
C LEU A 472 -15.61 20.12 20.75
N THR A 473 -15.89 20.21 22.05
CA THR A 473 -16.05 21.50 22.75
C THR A 473 -14.92 21.71 23.74
N LEU A 474 -14.21 22.84 23.61
CA LEU A 474 -13.14 23.28 24.50
C LEU A 474 -13.62 24.45 25.36
N ALA A 475 -13.66 24.28 26.67
CA ALA A 475 -13.89 25.36 27.62
C ALA A 475 -12.76 26.42 27.56
N PRO A 476 -12.97 27.64 28.07
CA PRO A 476 -11.91 28.65 28.16
C PRO A 476 -10.66 28.11 28.88
N GLY A 477 -9.50 28.19 28.23
CA GLY A 477 -8.23 27.66 28.71
C GLY A 477 -8.06 26.14 28.60
N GLU A 478 -9.07 25.41 28.09
CA GLU A 478 -8.99 23.97 27.88
C GLU A 478 -8.07 23.63 26.71
N ARG A 479 -7.29 22.56 26.87
CA ARG A 479 -6.45 21.97 25.84
C ARG A 479 -6.79 20.49 25.67
N ARG A 480 -6.79 20.03 24.42
CA ARG A 480 -6.92 18.63 24.04
C ARG A 480 -5.80 18.25 23.08
N ALA A 481 -5.21 17.08 23.29
CA ALA A 481 -4.13 16.56 22.47
C ALA A 481 -4.59 15.27 21.78
N PHE A 482 -4.19 15.11 20.53
CA PHE A 482 -4.44 13.95 19.69
C PHE A 482 -3.09 13.40 19.23
N GLY A 483 -2.69 12.28 19.81
CA GLY A 483 -1.42 11.61 19.50
C GLY A 483 -1.58 10.50 18.46
N LEU A 484 -0.56 10.35 17.63
CA LEU A 484 -0.34 9.23 16.72
C LEU A 484 1.09 8.72 16.92
N ASP A 485 1.21 7.47 17.31
CA ASP A 485 2.48 6.77 17.46
C ASP A 485 2.87 6.13 16.13
N LEU A 486 4.06 6.45 15.63
CA LEU A 486 4.64 5.89 14.41
C LEU A 486 5.80 4.94 14.76
N LEU A 487 5.76 3.71 14.26
CA LEU A 487 6.76 2.68 14.54
C LEU A 487 7.03 1.76 13.33
N TRP A 488 8.28 1.35 13.18
CA TRP A 488 8.68 0.32 12.22
C TRP A 488 8.52 -1.08 12.80
N VAL A 489 7.89 -1.97 12.03
CA VAL A 489 7.62 -3.37 12.41
C VAL A 489 8.05 -4.36 11.32
N ASP A 490 8.54 -5.53 11.72
CA ASP A 490 9.02 -6.63 10.86
C ASP A 490 7.86 -7.54 10.42
N GLY A 491 6.84 -6.92 9.80
CA GLY A 491 5.70 -7.63 9.22
C GLY A 491 4.43 -7.66 10.08
N TYR A 492 3.42 -8.40 9.58
CA TYR A 492 2.07 -8.43 10.15
C TYR A 492 2.01 -8.99 11.58
N ASP A 493 2.83 -10.00 11.91
CA ASP A 493 2.81 -10.61 13.25
C ASP A 493 3.36 -9.67 14.33
N GLU A 494 4.39 -8.87 14.01
CA GLU A 494 4.84 -7.81 14.92
C GLU A 494 3.81 -6.69 15.01
N ALA A 495 3.20 -6.28 13.88
CA ALA A 495 2.12 -5.31 13.90
C ALA A 495 0.96 -5.71 14.82
N ARG A 496 0.50 -6.97 14.78
CA ARG A 496 -0.54 -7.49 15.69
C ARG A 496 -0.13 -7.40 17.17
N ARG A 497 1.13 -7.74 17.49
CA ARG A 497 1.63 -7.64 18.87
C ARG A 497 1.68 -6.20 19.36
N GLU A 498 2.16 -5.28 18.53
CA GLU A 498 2.25 -3.86 18.87
C GLU A 498 0.85 -3.23 19.01
N LEU A 499 -0.10 -3.58 18.15
CA LEU A 499 -1.51 -3.18 18.33
C LEU A 499 -2.04 -3.60 19.71
N ILE A 500 -1.83 -4.86 20.12
CA ILE A 500 -2.26 -5.34 21.45
C ILE A 500 -1.53 -4.60 22.58
N ALA A 501 -0.22 -4.40 22.45
CA ALA A 501 0.60 -3.70 23.45
C ALA A 501 0.09 -2.25 23.68
N HIS A 502 -0.26 -1.56 22.59
CA HIS A 502 -0.86 -0.22 22.59
C HIS A 502 -2.37 -0.21 22.94
N GLY A 503 -2.94 -1.33 23.40
CA GLY A 503 -4.32 -1.39 23.86
C GLY A 503 -5.37 -1.40 22.74
N LYS A 504 -4.97 -1.72 21.51
CA LYS A 504 -5.87 -2.08 20.42
C LYS A 504 -6.20 -3.58 20.50
N LEU A 505 -7.09 -4.03 19.63
CA LEU A 505 -7.54 -5.40 19.49
C LEU A 505 -6.99 -5.99 18.19
N ASP A 506 -6.41 -7.18 18.28
CA ASP A 506 -6.18 -8.01 17.09
C ASP A 506 -7.45 -8.80 16.78
N VAL A 507 -8.04 -8.58 15.61
CA VAL A 507 -9.27 -9.27 15.20
C VAL A 507 -9.01 -10.05 13.92
N GLN A 508 -9.43 -11.32 13.92
CA GLN A 508 -9.34 -12.21 12.76
C GLN A 508 -10.68 -12.91 12.57
N VAL A 509 -11.19 -12.92 11.34
CA VAL A 509 -12.49 -13.51 11.01
C VAL A 509 -12.32 -14.56 9.92
N VAL A 510 -12.85 -15.76 10.16
CA VAL A 510 -12.92 -16.84 9.17
C VAL A 510 -14.38 -17.21 8.89
N PRO A 511 -14.76 -17.49 7.63
CA PRO A 511 -13.93 -17.50 6.43
C PRO A 511 -13.58 -16.11 5.86
N GLY A 512 -14.18 -15.04 6.36
CA GLY A 512 -13.94 -13.66 5.95
C GLY A 512 -15.03 -12.71 6.43
N TYR A 513 -15.02 -11.47 5.94
CA TYR A 513 -15.99 -10.43 6.32
C TYR A 513 -17.22 -10.35 5.39
N THR A 514 -17.12 -10.89 4.18
CA THR A 514 -18.28 -11.17 3.31
C THR A 514 -18.70 -12.62 3.50
N LEU A 515 -19.94 -12.84 3.95
CA LEU A 515 -20.43 -14.12 4.42
C LEU A 515 -21.73 -14.51 3.70
N PRO A 516 -21.81 -15.72 3.11
CA PRO A 516 -23.08 -16.23 2.65
C PRO A 516 -24.03 -16.46 3.84
N ARG A 517 -25.28 -16.00 3.72
CA ARG A 517 -26.32 -16.19 4.74
C ARG A 517 -26.39 -17.65 5.19
N GLY A 518 -26.47 -17.86 6.50
CA GLY A 518 -26.47 -19.19 7.10
C GLY A 518 -25.07 -19.75 7.43
N THR A 519 -24.00 -19.13 6.92
CA THR A 519 -22.62 -19.46 7.31
C THR A 519 -22.33 -18.88 8.70
N GLU A 520 -21.77 -19.69 9.60
CA GLU A 520 -21.23 -19.18 10.86
C GLU A 520 -19.78 -18.72 10.61
N ALA A 521 -19.49 -17.47 10.97
CA ALA A 521 -18.13 -16.96 11.04
C ALA A 521 -17.57 -17.15 12.45
N LEU A 522 -16.28 -17.47 12.54
CA LEU A 522 -15.54 -17.42 13.80
C LEU A 522 -14.72 -16.13 13.84
N ILE A 523 -14.98 -15.32 14.86
CA ILE A 523 -14.31 -14.05 15.13
C ILE A 523 -13.37 -14.24 16.31
N LYS A 524 -12.07 -14.32 16.05
CA LYS A 524 -11.03 -14.34 17.08
C LYS A 524 -10.65 -12.91 17.45
N ILE A 525 -10.57 -12.63 18.74
CA ILE A 525 -10.16 -11.37 19.31
C ILE A 525 -9.07 -11.65 20.34
N ASP A 526 -7.85 -11.20 20.04
CA ASP A 526 -6.73 -11.22 20.97
C ASP A 526 -6.52 -9.80 21.54
N SER A 527 -6.35 -9.70 22.86
CA SER A 527 -6.35 -8.41 23.57
C SER A 527 -5.57 -8.45 24.88
N ARG A 528 -5.13 -7.27 25.36
CA ARG A 528 -4.66 -7.10 26.74
C ARG A 528 -5.79 -7.02 27.77
N TYR A 529 -7.04 -6.85 27.33
CA TYR A 529 -8.20 -6.66 28.20
C TYR A 529 -8.93 -7.97 28.49
N ALA A 530 -9.18 -8.22 29.77
CA ALA A 530 -9.99 -9.34 30.23
C ALA A 530 -11.47 -9.19 29.88
N ASP A 531 -11.97 -7.97 29.66
CA ASP A 531 -13.39 -7.74 29.37
C ASP A 531 -13.54 -7.19 27.94
N VAL A 532 -13.86 -8.06 26.99
CA VAL A 532 -14.20 -7.69 25.61
C VAL A 532 -15.55 -8.30 25.25
N THR A 533 -16.50 -7.45 24.90
CA THR A 533 -17.87 -7.87 24.53
C THR A 533 -18.19 -7.48 23.10
N LEU A 534 -19.05 -8.28 22.45
CA LEU A 534 -19.48 -8.12 21.07
C LEU A 534 -21.01 -8.01 21.02
N THR A 535 -21.53 -6.97 20.36
CA THR A 535 -22.98 -6.77 20.17
C THR A 535 -23.31 -6.47 18.71
N ALA A 536 -24.46 -6.93 18.23
CA ALA A 536 -24.91 -6.69 16.85
C ALA A 536 -25.82 -5.46 16.73
N GLU A 537 -25.76 -4.78 15.58
CA GLU A 537 -26.71 -3.74 15.16
C GLU A 537 -28.15 -4.28 15.05
N HIS A 538 -28.29 -5.55 14.67
CA HIS A 538 -29.59 -6.23 14.52
C HIS A 538 -29.62 -7.52 15.36
N PRO A 539 -29.83 -7.41 16.70
CA PRO A 539 -29.79 -8.58 17.61
C PRO A 539 -30.82 -9.68 17.29
N ASP A 540 -31.98 -9.31 16.73
CA ASP A 540 -33.04 -10.28 16.39
C ASP A 540 -32.73 -11.09 15.11
N GLU A 541 -31.77 -10.63 14.31
CA GLU A 541 -31.36 -11.23 13.02
C GLU A 541 -29.88 -11.64 13.01
N THR A 542 -29.24 -11.62 14.20
CA THR A 542 -27.83 -11.97 14.37
C THR A 542 -27.66 -12.89 15.57
N ALA A 543 -27.18 -14.10 15.34
CA ALA A 543 -26.81 -15.02 16.42
C ALA A 543 -25.34 -14.83 16.78
N ILE A 544 -25.05 -14.63 18.07
CA ILE A 544 -23.69 -14.56 18.60
C ILE A 544 -23.56 -15.57 19.74
N ARG A 545 -22.52 -16.40 19.71
CA ARG A 545 -22.16 -17.31 20.80
C ARG A 545 -20.67 -17.22 21.12
N LEU A 546 -20.31 -17.32 22.39
CA LEU A 546 -18.93 -17.46 22.81
C LEU A 546 -18.49 -18.92 22.58
N VAL A 547 -17.40 -19.11 21.83
CA VAL A 547 -16.80 -20.40 21.49
C VAL A 547 -15.63 -20.71 22.42
N GLU A 548 -14.78 -19.71 22.63
CA GLU A 548 -13.58 -19.80 23.47
C GLU A 548 -13.38 -18.51 24.26
N ASP A 549 -12.91 -18.65 25.50
CA ASP A 549 -12.42 -17.55 26.34
C ASP A 549 -11.26 -18.10 27.20
N CYS A 550 -10.04 -17.69 26.85
CA CYS A 550 -8.83 -18.19 27.51
C CYS A 550 -7.74 -17.10 27.63
N VAL A 551 -6.70 -17.42 28.40
CA VAL A 551 -5.48 -16.61 28.49
C VAL A 551 -4.36 -17.40 27.87
N ILE A 552 -3.69 -16.83 26.87
CA ILE A 552 -2.51 -17.41 26.23
C ILE A 552 -1.24 -16.73 26.75
N ASP A 553 -0.21 -17.52 27.05
CA ASP A 553 1.08 -16.99 27.49
C ASP A 553 1.75 -16.26 26.32
N ALA A 554 2.15 -15.00 26.55
CA ALA A 554 2.83 -14.15 25.58
C ALA A 554 4.22 -14.66 25.11
N GLY A 555 4.58 -15.91 25.45
CA GLY A 555 5.87 -16.53 25.15
C GLY A 555 5.82 -18.02 24.77
N SER A 556 4.65 -18.60 24.48
CA SER A 556 4.52 -20.00 24.02
C SER A 556 4.01 -20.08 22.58
N GLY A 557 4.48 -19.21 21.69
CA GLY A 557 4.33 -19.36 20.25
C GLY A 557 5.21 -20.49 19.72
N ASP A 558 5.03 -21.71 20.22
CA ASP A 558 5.45 -22.93 19.54
C ASP A 558 4.28 -23.35 18.66
N GLY A 559 4.11 -22.62 17.57
CA GLY A 559 3.03 -22.76 16.61
C GLY A 559 3.52 -22.24 15.27
N ALA A 560 4.34 -23.06 14.61
CA ALA A 560 4.87 -22.89 13.27
C ALA A 560 4.04 -21.95 12.35
N THR A 561 4.44 -20.69 12.26
CA THR A 561 4.13 -19.78 11.16
C THR A 561 5.43 -19.36 10.49
N GLY A 562 5.59 -19.86 9.25
CA GLY A 562 6.38 -19.29 8.17
C GLY A 562 7.77 -18.72 8.46
N SER A 563 8.78 -19.58 8.32
CA SER A 563 10.16 -19.18 8.08
C SER A 563 10.33 -18.30 6.83
N TYR A 564 10.91 -17.11 6.98
CA TYR A 564 11.77 -16.53 5.96
C TYR A 564 13.20 -16.45 6.50
N ALA A 565 14.08 -17.19 5.84
CA ALA A 565 15.49 -17.24 6.15
C ALA A 565 16.17 -15.92 5.77
N GLY A 566 16.50 -15.10 6.77
CA GLY A 566 17.53 -14.06 6.70
C GLY A 566 18.84 -14.61 7.24
N THR A 567 19.81 -14.84 6.37
CA THR A 567 21.19 -15.19 6.74
C THR A 567 21.94 -13.95 7.22
N GLY A 568 22.48 -13.98 8.45
CA GLY A 568 23.66 -13.24 8.97
C GLY A 568 23.65 -11.71 8.85
N ASP A 569 23.91 -10.92 9.89
CA ASP A 569 24.95 -11.09 10.90
C ASP A 569 24.54 -10.45 12.23
N GLY A 570 25.00 -11.08 13.31
CA GLY A 570 24.64 -10.69 14.67
C GLY A 570 25.26 -9.38 15.12
N ASN A 571 24.47 -8.62 15.87
CA ASN A 571 24.95 -7.91 17.05
C ASN A 571 23.80 -7.83 18.06
N GLY A 572 24.02 -8.43 19.23
CA GLY A 572 23.11 -8.32 20.35
C GLY A 572 23.19 -6.92 20.96
N MET A 573 22.03 -6.29 21.09
CA MET A 573 21.70 -5.27 22.08
C MET A 573 20.44 -5.80 22.77
N GLY A 574 20.41 -6.01 24.09
CA GLY A 574 20.53 -4.95 25.09
C GLY A 574 19.11 -4.77 25.65
N ASP A 575 18.79 -5.52 26.69
CA ASP A 575 17.51 -5.57 27.38
C ASP A 575 17.20 -4.22 28.06
N ASP A 576 16.51 -3.34 27.35
CA ASP A 576 16.05 -2.05 27.86
C ASP A 576 14.69 -2.20 28.59
N GLY A 577 14.78 -2.62 29.84
CA GLY A 577 14.27 -1.86 30.99
C GLY A 577 12.79 -1.48 31.13
N ASN A 578 11.87 -1.79 30.21
CA ASN A 578 10.47 -1.42 30.39
C ASN A 578 9.72 -2.46 31.24
N ARG A 579 9.37 -2.07 32.47
CA ARG A 579 8.51 -2.82 33.38
C ARG A 579 7.07 -2.81 32.87
N HIS A 580 6.78 -3.59 31.84
CA HIS A 580 5.44 -4.07 31.57
C HIS A 580 5.41 -5.56 31.92
N GLY A 581 4.74 -5.88 33.02
CA GLY A 581 4.58 -7.25 33.45
C GLY A 581 4.05 -8.09 32.29
N ARG A 582 4.58 -9.31 32.15
CA ARG A 582 3.99 -10.37 31.32
C ARG A 582 2.56 -10.62 31.81
N HIS A 583 1.61 -9.81 31.37
CA HIS A 583 0.19 -10.11 31.43
C HIS A 583 -0.10 -11.00 30.24
N GLY A 584 -0.74 -12.15 30.46
CA GLY A 584 -1.15 -13.03 29.36
C GLY A 584 -2.09 -12.28 28.41
N VAL A 585 -2.08 -12.69 27.14
CA VAL A 585 -3.03 -12.16 26.14
C VAL A 585 -4.36 -12.89 26.34
N PHE A 586 -5.45 -12.14 26.44
CA PHE A 586 -6.79 -12.70 26.51
C PHE A 586 -7.26 -13.00 25.09
N ARG A 587 -7.62 -14.25 24.82
CA ARG A 587 -8.19 -14.70 23.55
C ARG A 587 -9.66 -15.03 23.72
N ARG A 588 -10.48 -14.49 22.83
CA ARG A 588 -11.88 -14.88 22.68
C ARG A 588 -12.20 -15.26 21.26
N ILE A 589 -13.00 -16.30 21.09
CA ILE A 589 -13.56 -16.66 19.79
C ILE A 589 -15.08 -16.60 19.91
N TYR A 590 -15.71 -15.85 19.01
CA TYR A 590 -17.15 -15.75 18.88
C TYR A 590 -17.61 -16.43 17.59
N GLY A 591 -18.64 -17.28 17.68
CA GLY A 591 -19.40 -17.73 16.53
C GLY A 591 -20.49 -16.71 16.21
N VAL A 592 -20.52 -16.21 14.97
CA VAL A 592 -21.50 -15.21 14.51
C VAL A 592 -22.18 -15.68 13.24
N ARG A 593 -23.52 -15.64 13.23
CA ARG A 593 -24.34 -15.90 12.03
C ARG A 593 -25.25 -14.72 11.75
N LEU A 594 -25.21 -14.26 10.50
CA LEU A 594 -25.99 -13.12 10.00
C LEU A 594 -27.15 -13.64 9.12
N ASP A 595 -28.38 -13.29 9.47
CA ASP A 595 -29.56 -13.64 8.67
C ASP A 595 -30.05 -12.47 7.79
N ARG A 596 -29.70 -11.23 8.17
CA ARG A 596 -30.01 -10.01 7.41
C ARG A 596 -29.01 -9.78 6.29
N LEU A 597 -29.48 -9.77 5.05
CA LEU A 597 -28.66 -9.49 3.86
C LEU A 597 -28.15 -8.04 3.82
N GLY A 598 -26.99 -7.84 3.19
CA GLY A 598 -26.33 -6.55 3.06
C GLY A 598 -25.36 -6.25 4.19
N GLU A 599 -25.11 -4.97 4.42
CA GLU A 599 -24.16 -4.53 5.44
C GLU A 599 -24.70 -4.77 6.86
N ASN A 600 -23.84 -5.29 7.74
CA ASN A 600 -24.10 -5.55 9.15
C ASN A 600 -22.96 -4.96 9.98
N LEU A 601 -23.27 -4.33 11.11
CA LEU A 601 -22.27 -3.77 12.03
C LEU A 601 -22.24 -4.56 13.34
N LEU A 602 -21.05 -4.94 13.78
CA LEU A 602 -20.81 -5.42 15.14
C LEU A 602 -20.01 -4.39 15.93
N THR A 603 -20.42 -4.15 17.17
CA THR A 603 -19.75 -3.23 18.09
C THR A 603 -18.98 -4.03 19.13
N LEU A 604 -17.70 -3.71 19.26
CA LEU A 604 -16.80 -4.20 20.29
C LEU A 604 -16.75 -3.20 21.43
N ARG A 605 -16.88 -3.66 22.68
CA ARG A 605 -16.65 -2.84 23.87
C ARG A 605 -15.59 -3.48 24.74
N TYR A 606 -14.58 -2.72 25.12
CA TYR A 606 -13.41 -3.22 25.82
C TYR A 606 -12.75 -2.16 26.71
N GLY A 607 -11.95 -2.62 27.68
CA GLY A 607 -11.22 -1.75 28.61
C GLY A 607 -12.13 -0.74 29.31
N ASP A 608 -11.60 0.46 29.58
CA ASP A 608 -12.29 1.54 30.29
C ASP A 608 -13.22 2.35 29.36
N GLY A 609 -14.11 1.65 28.64
CA GLY A 609 -15.17 2.27 27.83
C GLY A 609 -14.82 2.47 26.35
N HIS A 610 -13.74 1.87 25.86
CA HIS A 610 -13.39 1.91 24.43
C HIS A 610 -14.43 1.19 23.57
N VAL A 611 -14.57 1.67 22.34
CA VAL A 611 -15.49 1.14 21.33
C VAL A 611 -14.76 0.90 20.01
N GLY A 612 -14.86 -0.33 19.52
CA GLY A 612 -14.40 -0.72 18.18
C GLY A 612 -15.56 -1.20 17.30
N TYR A 613 -15.32 -1.28 16.00
CA TYR A 613 -16.33 -1.68 15.02
C TYR A 613 -15.81 -2.74 14.05
N LEU A 614 -16.68 -3.69 13.70
CA LEU A 614 -16.48 -4.66 12.61
C LEU A 614 -17.60 -4.47 11.60
N GLU A 615 -17.25 -4.26 10.33
CA GLU A 615 -18.22 -4.13 9.24
C GLU A 615 -18.24 -5.40 8.40
N LEU A 616 -19.34 -6.15 8.46
CA LEU A 616 -19.54 -7.40 7.72
C LEU A 616 -20.58 -7.22 6.62
N PHE A 617 -20.56 -8.09 5.61
CA PHE A 617 -21.56 -8.12 4.56
C PHE A 617 -22.15 -9.53 4.43
N ALA A 618 -23.47 -9.64 4.46
CA ALA A 618 -24.18 -10.90 4.27
C ALA A 618 -24.76 -11.01 2.85
N THR A 619 -24.42 -12.09 2.14
CA THR A 619 -24.90 -12.37 0.78
C THR A 619 -25.93 -13.50 0.76
N LEU A 620 -26.58 -13.74 -0.39
CA LEU A 620 -27.19 -15.06 -0.64
C LEU A 620 -26.12 -16.17 -0.66
N PRO A 621 -26.49 -17.45 -0.51
CA PRO A 621 -25.58 -18.57 -0.77
C PRO A 621 -24.85 -18.42 -2.10
N VAL A 622 -23.56 -18.76 -2.16
CA VAL A 622 -22.73 -18.44 -3.35
C VAL A 622 -23.26 -19.10 -4.63
N GLY A 623 -23.78 -20.32 -4.55
CA GLY A 623 -24.45 -20.96 -5.69
C GLY A 623 -25.60 -20.13 -6.26
N GLU A 624 -26.42 -19.52 -5.39
CA GLU A 624 -27.53 -18.64 -5.81
C GLU A 624 -27.03 -17.32 -6.41
N LEU A 625 -25.89 -16.79 -5.93
CA LEU A 625 -25.24 -15.62 -6.53
C LEU A 625 -24.76 -15.90 -7.95
N ILE A 626 -24.07 -17.04 -8.14
CA ILE A 626 -23.58 -17.51 -9.44
C ILE A 626 -24.75 -17.63 -10.43
N ASP A 627 -25.84 -18.29 -10.02
CA ASP A 627 -27.02 -18.48 -10.86
C ASP A 627 -27.74 -17.14 -11.13
N SER A 628 -27.87 -16.27 -10.11
CA SER A 628 -28.48 -14.95 -10.27
C SER A 628 -27.71 -14.07 -11.26
N ARG A 629 -26.38 -14.07 -11.19
CA ARG A 629 -25.53 -13.32 -12.11
C ARG A 629 -25.63 -13.87 -13.54
N ALA A 630 -25.61 -15.19 -13.71
CA ALA A 630 -25.71 -15.82 -15.02
C ALA A 630 -27.05 -15.49 -15.71
N ASP A 631 -28.17 -15.59 -14.99
CA ASP A 631 -29.49 -15.21 -15.54
C ASP A 631 -29.56 -13.70 -15.83
N TYR A 632 -28.97 -12.84 -14.98
CA TYR A 632 -28.91 -11.39 -15.25
C TYR A 632 -28.23 -11.08 -16.58
N LEU A 633 -27.07 -11.69 -16.85
CA LEU A 633 -26.33 -11.51 -18.11
C LEU A 633 -27.17 -11.95 -19.32
N ARG A 634 -27.82 -13.11 -19.23
CA ARG A 634 -28.73 -13.62 -20.28
C ARG A 634 -29.90 -12.67 -20.52
N ARG A 635 -30.50 -12.11 -19.47
CA ARG A 635 -31.61 -11.12 -19.57
C ARG A 635 -31.18 -9.80 -20.20
N CYS A 636 -29.90 -9.44 -20.11
CA CYS A 636 -29.34 -8.22 -20.69
C CYS A 636 -28.76 -8.42 -22.11
N GLN A 637 -28.99 -9.57 -22.74
CA GLN A 637 -28.53 -9.80 -24.11
C GLN A 637 -29.34 -9.00 -25.14
N ALA A 638 -28.64 -8.42 -26.12
CA ALA A 638 -29.26 -7.76 -27.26
C ALA A 638 -30.01 -8.77 -28.14
N ASP A 639 -31.32 -8.56 -28.29
CA ASP A 639 -32.17 -9.28 -29.25
C ASP A 639 -32.51 -8.35 -30.43
N ALA A 640 -31.56 -8.20 -31.35
CA ALA A 640 -31.61 -7.19 -32.39
C ALA A 640 -31.05 -7.74 -33.72
N PRO A 641 -31.75 -8.69 -34.39
CA PRO A 641 -31.22 -9.42 -35.55
C PRO A 641 -30.87 -8.53 -36.77
N ASP A 642 -31.42 -7.32 -36.84
CA ASP A 642 -31.14 -6.33 -37.89
C ASP A 642 -29.93 -5.43 -37.56
N LYS A 643 -29.33 -5.56 -36.37
CA LYS A 643 -28.19 -4.79 -35.91
C LYS A 643 -26.92 -5.64 -35.97
N TRP A 644 -25.79 -5.01 -36.26
CA TRP A 644 -24.49 -5.70 -36.29
C TRP A 644 -24.05 -6.20 -34.91
N TYR A 645 -24.62 -5.65 -33.84
CA TYR A 645 -24.34 -6.04 -32.47
C TYR A 645 -25.33 -7.07 -31.90
N ASP A 646 -26.04 -7.81 -32.76
CA ASP A 646 -26.95 -8.87 -32.32
C ASP A 646 -26.25 -9.90 -31.43
N GLY A 647 -26.89 -10.31 -30.35
CA GLY A 647 -26.32 -11.25 -29.39
C GLY A 647 -25.30 -10.66 -28.41
N LEU A 648 -24.98 -9.36 -28.48
CA LEU A 648 -24.12 -8.68 -27.49
C LEU A 648 -24.67 -8.87 -26.07
N LEU A 649 -23.85 -9.35 -25.14
CA LEU A 649 -24.17 -9.37 -23.71
C LEU A 649 -23.89 -7.98 -23.13
N GLN A 650 -24.95 -7.21 -22.88
CA GLN A 650 -24.84 -5.78 -22.61
C GLN A 650 -24.56 -5.49 -21.13
N GLU A 651 -23.79 -4.44 -20.88
CA GLU A 651 -23.77 -3.80 -19.56
C GLU A 651 -25.07 -3.00 -19.34
N ARG A 652 -25.49 -2.87 -18.08
CA ARG A 652 -26.70 -2.13 -17.72
C ARG A 652 -26.44 -1.23 -16.54
N ASN A 653 -26.79 0.04 -16.65
CA ASN A 653 -26.81 0.97 -15.53
C ASN A 653 -27.80 0.44 -14.48
N THR A 654 -27.30 0.03 -13.32
CA THR A 654 -28.13 -0.60 -12.27
C THR A 654 -29.16 0.37 -11.69
N LYS A 655 -28.86 1.68 -11.69
CA LYS A 655 -29.73 2.73 -11.16
C LYS A 655 -30.87 3.07 -12.13
N THR A 656 -30.54 3.32 -13.40
CA THR A 656 -31.53 3.82 -14.40
C THR A 656 -32.17 2.70 -15.22
N GLY A 657 -31.50 1.56 -15.29
CA GLY A 657 -31.85 0.44 -16.15
C GLY A 657 -31.50 0.59 -17.61
N ALA A 658 -30.76 1.64 -17.99
CA ALA A 658 -30.27 1.83 -19.34
C ALA A 658 -29.29 0.73 -19.74
N LEU A 659 -29.54 0.10 -20.89
CA LEU A 659 -28.63 -0.89 -21.48
C LEU A 659 -27.60 -0.17 -22.35
N LEU A 660 -26.32 -0.46 -22.10
CA LEU A 660 -25.21 0.06 -22.87
C LEU A 660 -25.07 -0.75 -24.16
N ASN A 661 -24.95 -0.05 -25.27
CA ASN A 661 -24.73 -0.62 -26.61
C ASN A 661 -24.16 0.47 -27.54
N PRO A 662 -23.72 0.10 -28.76
CA PRO A 662 -23.16 1.07 -29.69
C PRO A 662 -24.09 2.24 -30.07
N ASP A 663 -25.40 2.10 -29.90
CA ASP A 663 -26.38 3.17 -30.13
C ASP A 663 -26.70 3.99 -28.85
N ASN A 664 -26.30 3.52 -27.67
CA ASN A 664 -26.56 4.16 -26.38
C ASN A 664 -25.43 3.89 -25.36
N TYR A 665 -24.57 4.88 -25.13
CA TYR A 665 -23.49 4.83 -24.13
C TYR A 665 -23.92 5.32 -22.73
N ASP A 666 -25.18 5.74 -22.56
CA ASP A 666 -25.72 6.28 -21.31
C ASP A 666 -24.84 7.39 -20.69
N GLU A 667 -24.30 7.19 -19.48
CA GLU A 667 -23.45 8.14 -18.76
C GLU A 667 -21.97 8.06 -19.15
N ILE A 668 -21.56 7.07 -19.96
CA ILE A 668 -20.17 6.94 -20.43
C ILE A 668 -19.88 7.99 -21.50
N LYS A 669 -18.73 8.65 -21.41
CA LYS A 669 -18.30 9.75 -22.30
C LYS A 669 -16.83 9.62 -22.71
N GLY A 670 -16.47 10.31 -23.80
CA GLY A 670 -15.07 10.44 -24.22
C GLY A 670 -14.48 9.14 -24.74
N TRP A 671 -13.21 8.90 -24.43
CA TRP A 671 -12.51 7.69 -24.88
C TRP A 671 -13.05 6.42 -24.21
N ARG A 672 -13.72 6.53 -23.05
CA ARG A 672 -14.29 5.44 -22.24
C ARG A 672 -15.44 4.67 -22.88
N ILE A 673 -15.92 5.09 -24.05
CA ILE A 673 -16.99 4.37 -24.79
C ILE A 673 -16.60 2.92 -25.15
N TYR A 674 -15.30 2.60 -25.11
CA TYR A 674 -14.77 1.27 -25.34
C TYR A 674 -15.34 0.23 -24.38
N GLU A 675 -15.76 0.64 -23.17
CA GLU A 675 -16.43 -0.17 -22.15
C GLU A 675 -17.58 -1.05 -22.69
N VAL A 676 -18.23 -0.65 -23.77
CA VAL A 676 -19.36 -1.40 -24.34
C VAL A 676 -18.91 -2.73 -24.96
N THR A 677 -17.66 -2.84 -25.43
CA THR A 677 -17.28 -3.91 -26.37
C THR A 677 -15.86 -4.51 -26.20
N CYS A 678 -15.11 -4.14 -25.16
CA CYS A 678 -13.76 -4.66 -24.90
C CYS A 678 -13.68 -5.39 -23.55
N ASP A 679 -12.47 -5.68 -23.06
CA ASP A 679 -12.19 -6.20 -21.71
C ASP A 679 -12.93 -5.46 -20.59
N ASP A 680 -12.81 -4.13 -20.54
CA ASP A 680 -13.68 -3.28 -19.73
C ASP A 680 -15.12 -3.34 -20.31
N PRO A 681 -16.16 -3.49 -19.49
CA PRO A 681 -17.05 -4.62 -19.22
C PRO A 681 -17.48 -5.65 -20.29
N GLY A 682 -17.28 -5.42 -21.59
CA GLY A 682 -17.94 -6.18 -22.66
C GLY A 682 -17.55 -7.67 -22.72
N LEU A 683 -16.27 -7.98 -22.57
CA LEU A 683 -15.69 -9.32 -22.75
C LEU A 683 -15.60 -10.11 -21.43
N ALA A 684 -15.64 -9.43 -20.28
CA ALA A 684 -15.66 -10.08 -18.98
C ALA A 684 -16.93 -10.92 -18.75
N LYS A 685 -18.08 -10.43 -19.22
CA LYS A 685 -19.41 -11.07 -19.09
C LYS A 685 -19.50 -12.45 -19.76
N PRO A 686 -19.22 -12.60 -21.08
CA PRO A 686 -19.23 -13.90 -21.72
C PRO A 686 -18.20 -14.86 -21.12
N ALA A 687 -17.04 -14.35 -20.68
CA ALA A 687 -16.03 -15.16 -20.01
C ALA A 687 -16.56 -15.83 -18.74
N PHE A 688 -17.20 -15.06 -17.85
CA PHE A 688 -17.85 -15.62 -16.65
C PHE A 688 -19.00 -16.56 -17.00
N LEU A 689 -19.90 -16.15 -17.89
CA LEU A 689 -21.06 -16.95 -18.26
C LEU A 689 -20.64 -18.31 -18.85
N ALA A 690 -19.61 -18.33 -19.70
CA ALA A 690 -19.07 -19.55 -20.26
C ALA A 690 -18.34 -20.40 -19.22
N ALA A 691 -17.51 -19.79 -18.36
CA ALA A 691 -16.81 -20.49 -17.29
C ALA A 691 -17.78 -21.17 -16.31
N LYS A 692 -18.84 -20.46 -15.89
CA LYS A 692 -19.93 -21.00 -15.08
C LYS A 692 -20.60 -22.17 -15.77
N ASN A 693 -20.98 -22.02 -17.05
CA ASN A 693 -21.68 -23.07 -17.80
C ASN A 693 -20.80 -24.29 -18.10
N ALA A 694 -19.47 -24.15 -18.16
CA ALA A 694 -18.58 -25.30 -18.26
C ALA A 694 -18.65 -26.21 -17.01
N GLU A 695 -18.94 -25.65 -15.84
CA GLU A 695 -19.13 -26.40 -14.59
C GLU A 695 -20.59 -26.83 -14.39
N HIS A 696 -21.53 -25.89 -14.55
CA HIS A 696 -22.97 -26.06 -14.35
C HIS A 696 -23.77 -25.51 -15.55
N PRO A 697 -23.90 -26.27 -16.65
CA PRO A 697 -24.51 -25.79 -17.87
C PRO A 697 -26.04 -25.69 -17.75
N VAL A 698 -26.58 -24.56 -18.21
CA VAL A 698 -28.00 -24.25 -18.36
C VAL A 698 -28.27 -23.95 -19.83
N GLU A 699 -29.22 -24.67 -20.42
CA GLU A 699 -29.44 -24.67 -21.88
C GLU A 699 -29.65 -23.26 -22.46
N ASP A 700 -30.53 -22.44 -21.87
CA ASP A 700 -30.80 -21.08 -22.36
C ASP A 700 -29.57 -20.14 -22.27
N GLU A 701 -28.70 -20.35 -21.27
CA GLU A 701 -27.47 -19.58 -21.12
C GLU A 701 -26.42 -20.01 -22.17
N VAL A 702 -26.36 -21.30 -22.49
CA VAL A 702 -25.49 -21.84 -23.55
C VAL A 702 -25.94 -21.34 -24.93
N HIS A 703 -27.24 -21.31 -25.20
CA HIS A 703 -27.78 -20.72 -26.44
C HIS A 703 -27.47 -19.23 -26.56
N ALA A 704 -27.50 -18.49 -25.45
CA ALA A 704 -27.09 -17.08 -25.42
C ALA A 704 -25.60 -16.91 -25.77
N LEU A 705 -24.72 -17.77 -25.24
CA LEU A 705 -23.29 -17.77 -25.57
C LEU A 705 -23.03 -18.08 -27.04
N ASP A 706 -23.76 -19.05 -27.62
CA ASP A 706 -23.63 -19.36 -29.05
C ASP A 706 -24.07 -18.23 -29.95
N ARG A 707 -25.18 -17.55 -29.62
CA ARG A 707 -25.60 -16.34 -30.34
C ARG A 707 -24.55 -15.24 -30.23
N TYR A 708 -24.00 -15.00 -29.05
CA TYR A 708 -22.92 -14.03 -28.84
C TYR A 708 -21.70 -14.37 -29.72
N LEU A 709 -21.21 -15.60 -29.65
CA LEU A 709 -20.02 -16.04 -30.39
C LEU A 709 -20.23 -16.08 -31.91
N GLY A 710 -21.40 -16.54 -32.36
CA GLY A 710 -21.71 -16.74 -33.77
C GLY A 710 -22.17 -15.48 -34.50
N SER A 711 -22.88 -14.58 -33.83
CA SER A 711 -23.46 -13.37 -34.43
C SER A 711 -22.63 -12.11 -34.19
N PHE A 712 -22.02 -11.98 -33.00
CA PHE A 712 -21.26 -10.78 -32.63
C PHE A 712 -19.75 -10.94 -32.82
N VAL A 713 -19.19 -12.06 -32.36
CA VAL A 713 -17.73 -12.25 -32.31
C VAL A 713 -17.18 -12.75 -33.64
N TRP A 714 -17.58 -13.93 -34.10
CA TRP A 714 -16.97 -14.59 -35.26
C TRP A 714 -17.32 -13.90 -36.58
N GLY A 715 -16.33 -13.30 -37.24
CA GLY A 715 -16.52 -12.47 -38.45
C GLY A 715 -16.98 -11.03 -38.15
N GLY A 716 -17.12 -10.69 -36.86
CA GLY A 716 -17.38 -9.36 -36.33
C GLY A 716 -16.17 -8.86 -35.53
N LEU A 717 -16.28 -8.83 -34.20
CA LEU A 717 -15.20 -8.41 -33.30
C LEU A 717 -13.90 -9.20 -33.55
N GLN A 718 -14.02 -10.49 -33.83
CA GLN A 718 -12.91 -11.38 -34.18
C GLN A 718 -12.95 -11.74 -35.66
N ARG A 719 -11.78 -11.75 -36.31
CA ARG A 719 -11.63 -12.22 -37.69
C ARG A 719 -11.76 -13.74 -37.78
N THR A 720 -12.42 -14.21 -38.84
CA THR A 720 -12.53 -15.63 -39.17
C THR A 720 -11.20 -16.23 -39.61
N ASP A 721 -11.14 -17.55 -39.77
CA ASP A 721 -9.94 -18.24 -40.27
C ASP A 721 -9.77 -18.16 -41.80
N GLU A 722 -10.78 -17.65 -42.52
CA GLU A 722 -10.69 -17.36 -43.96
C GLU A 722 -10.26 -15.91 -44.27
N GLU A 723 -10.22 -15.04 -43.27
CA GLU A 723 -9.78 -13.65 -43.41
C GLU A 723 -8.24 -13.52 -43.33
N GLU A 724 -7.72 -12.40 -43.85
CA GLU A 724 -6.35 -11.97 -43.55
C GLU A 724 -6.19 -11.79 -42.02
N TRP A 725 -5.03 -12.03 -41.43
CA TRP A 725 -4.84 -11.94 -39.97
C TRP A 725 -5.88 -12.77 -39.16
N PRO A 726 -6.00 -14.08 -39.46
CA PRO A 726 -7.05 -14.93 -38.90
C PRO A 726 -7.05 -14.93 -37.37
N TYR A 727 -8.23 -14.98 -36.75
CA TYR A 727 -8.44 -14.92 -35.30
C TYR A 727 -8.06 -13.61 -34.60
N GLY A 728 -7.57 -12.60 -35.33
CA GLY A 728 -7.28 -11.27 -34.76
C GLY A 728 -8.52 -10.64 -34.13
N VAL A 729 -8.35 -10.04 -32.96
CA VAL A 729 -9.42 -9.39 -32.18
C VAL A 729 -9.23 -7.87 -32.26
N TYR A 730 -10.25 -7.15 -32.71
CA TYR A 730 -10.21 -5.68 -32.78
C TYR A 730 -10.41 -5.06 -31.39
N GLY A 731 -9.60 -4.05 -31.06
CA GLY A 731 -9.62 -3.41 -29.74
C GLY A 731 -10.35 -2.06 -29.69
N VAL A 732 -9.72 -1.09 -29.03
CA VAL A 732 -10.30 0.18 -28.56
C VAL A 732 -9.98 1.37 -29.48
N PRO A 733 -10.78 2.46 -29.47
CA PRO A 733 -11.94 2.73 -28.59
C PRO A 733 -13.28 2.19 -29.10
N ASP A 734 -13.36 1.76 -30.37
CA ASP A 734 -14.58 1.18 -30.95
C ASP A 734 -14.15 0.18 -32.03
N TRP A 735 -14.30 -1.11 -31.76
CA TRP A 735 -13.83 -2.16 -32.65
C TRP A 735 -14.51 -2.13 -34.01
N LYS A 736 -15.78 -1.70 -34.08
CA LYS A 736 -16.56 -1.73 -35.33
C LYS A 736 -16.07 -0.64 -36.27
N ASN A 737 -15.81 0.54 -35.74
CA ASN A 737 -15.13 1.59 -36.49
C ASN A 737 -13.75 1.12 -36.97
N LEU A 738 -12.95 0.49 -36.10
CA LEU A 738 -11.63 -0.04 -36.46
C LEU A 738 -11.71 -1.10 -37.57
N ARG A 739 -12.73 -1.96 -37.55
CA ARG A 739 -12.96 -2.98 -38.58
C ARG A 739 -13.42 -2.38 -39.91
N ASP A 740 -14.27 -1.35 -39.88
CA ASP A 740 -14.90 -0.78 -41.08
C ASP A 740 -14.05 0.28 -41.80
N HIS A 741 -13.15 0.97 -41.10
CA HIS A 741 -12.30 1.99 -41.71
C HIS A 741 -11.14 1.36 -42.49
N ARG A 742 -11.17 1.50 -43.82
CA ARG A 742 -10.00 1.29 -44.69
C ARG A 742 -9.36 2.64 -45.04
N GLY A 743 -8.23 2.95 -44.39
CA GLY A 743 -7.31 4.01 -44.78
C GLY A 743 -7.43 5.29 -43.94
N LEU A 744 -6.67 5.35 -42.86
CA LEU A 744 -5.93 6.58 -42.59
C LEU A 744 -4.41 6.29 -42.64
N ASN A 745 -3.62 7.35 -42.76
CA ASN A 745 -2.49 7.39 -43.70
C ASN A 745 -1.22 6.66 -43.23
N GLY A 746 -0.52 5.98 -44.17
CA GLY A 746 0.93 5.69 -44.17
C GLY A 746 1.52 4.77 -43.09
N ASN A 747 1.11 4.93 -41.83
CA ASN A 747 1.68 4.30 -40.64
C ASN A 747 0.61 3.71 -39.69
N GLU A 748 -0.65 3.54 -40.13
CA GLU A 748 -1.74 3.10 -39.24
C GLU A 748 -1.92 1.58 -39.20
N GLN A 749 -1.80 1.03 -37.99
CA GLN A 749 -1.81 -0.40 -37.68
C GLN A 749 -3.23 -0.99 -37.78
N LEU A 750 -3.35 -2.31 -37.97
CA LEU A 750 -4.64 -3.03 -38.06
C LEU A 750 -5.50 -2.97 -36.78
N HIS A 751 -5.01 -2.34 -35.71
CA HIS A 751 -5.66 -2.17 -34.40
C HIS A 751 -6.17 -3.46 -33.74
N ILE A 752 -5.52 -4.58 -34.05
CA ILE A 752 -5.69 -5.87 -33.37
C ILE A 752 -4.64 -6.07 -32.25
N GLY A 753 -4.13 -4.96 -31.70
CA GLY A 753 -2.99 -4.92 -30.77
C GLY A 753 -3.34 -4.71 -29.29
N ARG A 754 -4.63 -4.61 -28.91
CA ARG A 754 -5.03 -4.61 -27.50
C ARG A 754 -5.02 -6.04 -26.98
N LEU A 755 -4.00 -6.39 -26.22
CA LEU A 755 -3.75 -7.77 -25.80
C LEU A 755 -4.69 -8.26 -24.68
N TRP A 756 -5.28 -7.34 -23.90
CA TRP A 756 -6.24 -7.65 -22.83
C TRP A 756 -7.52 -8.32 -23.33
N ASP A 757 -7.94 -8.04 -24.57
CA ASP A 757 -9.19 -8.58 -25.13
C ASP A 757 -9.09 -10.08 -25.47
N TYR A 758 -7.90 -10.54 -25.89
CA TYR A 758 -7.71 -11.88 -26.46
C TYR A 758 -8.01 -13.01 -25.47
N PRO A 759 -7.51 -13.00 -24.22
CA PRO A 759 -7.75 -14.09 -23.27
C PRO A 759 -9.23 -14.34 -22.99
N HIS A 760 -10.07 -13.31 -23.00
CA HIS A 760 -11.49 -13.45 -22.66
C HIS A 760 -12.28 -14.10 -23.80
N VAL A 761 -11.98 -13.72 -25.04
CA VAL A 761 -12.54 -14.37 -26.24
C VAL A 761 -12.07 -15.84 -26.30
N ALA A 762 -10.77 -16.08 -26.09
CA ALA A 762 -10.21 -17.43 -26.12
C ALA A 762 -10.76 -18.33 -24.99
N LEU A 763 -10.91 -17.79 -23.77
CA LEU A 763 -11.54 -18.47 -22.64
C LEU A 763 -12.98 -18.86 -22.99
N THR A 764 -13.76 -17.95 -23.56
CA THR A 764 -15.16 -18.21 -23.94
C THR A 764 -15.24 -19.35 -24.96
N TRP A 765 -14.40 -19.33 -26.00
CA TRP A 765 -14.30 -20.45 -26.96
C TRP A 765 -13.93 -21.77 -26.28
N PHE A 766 -12.94 -21.76 -25.38
CA PHE A 766 -12.50 -22.97 -24.70
C PHE A 766 -13.56 -23.54 -23.74
N MET A 767 -14.29 -22.68 -23.03
CA MET A 767 -15.37 -23.12 -22.16
C MET A 767 -16.54 -23.70 -22.96
N MET A 768 -16.85 -23.15 -24.14
CA MET A 768 -17.80 -23.76 -25.08
C MET A 768 -17.32 -25.12 -25.60
N TYR A 769 -16.02 -25.35 -25.78
CA TYR A 769 -15.48 -26.70 -26.04
C TYR A 769 -15.82 -27.67 -24.91
N ARG A 770 -15.59 -27.28 -23.64
CA ARG A 770 -15.92 -28.11 -22.47
C ARG A 770 -17.43 -28.40 -22.39
N ILE A 771 -18.26 -27.41 -22.67
CA ILE A 771 -19.73 -27.56 -22.73
C ILE A 771 -20.11 -28.52 -23.86
N ALA A 772 -19.61 -28.33 -25.08
CA ALA A 772 -19.93 -29.17 -26.24
C ALA A 772 -19.47 -30.63 -26.08
N VAL A 773 -18.39 -30.87 -25.31
CA VAL A 773 -17.98 -32.23 -24.92
C VAL A 773 -19.05 -32.91 -24.05
N ARG A 774 -19.72 -32.15 -23.18
CA ARG A 774 -20.72 -32.65 -22.22
C ARG A 774 -22.13 -32.69 -22.80
N LYS A 775 -22.48 -31.69 -23.61
CA LYS A 775 -23.82 -31.38 -24.14
C LYS A 775 -23.73 -30.95 -25.61
N PRO A 776 -23.28 -31.82 -26.52
CA PRO A 776 -23.11 -31.48 -27.94
C PRO A 776 -24.43 -31.04 -28.60
N GLU A 777 -25.58 -31.47 -28.08
CA GLU A 777 -26.91 -31.10 -28.57
C GLU A 777 -27.33 -29.66 -28.24
N TRP A 778 -26.64 -28.99 -27.31
CA TRP A 778 -26.93 -27.60 -26.91
C TRP A 778 -26.07 -26.58 -27.64
N THR A 779 -25.04 -27.03 -28.36
CA THR A 779 -24.06 -26.13 -28.99
C THR A 779 -24.15 -26.15 -30.51
N ALA A 780 -23.94 -24.99 -31.14
CA ALA A 780 -24.04 -24.83 -32.59
C ALA A 780 -22.87 -25.46 -33.37
N LEU A 781 -21.69 -25.59 -32.75
CA LEU A 781 -20.49 -26.17 -33.39
C LEU A 781 -20.06 -27.47 -32.71
N PRO A 782 -19.36 -28.37 -33.43
CA PRO A 782 -18.69 -29.50 -32.80
C PRO A 782 -17.60 -29.03 -31.83
N ALA A 783 -17.40 -29.76 -30.73
CA ALA A 783 -16.41 -29.43 -29.69
C ALA A 783 -15.02 -29.05 -30.25
N ARG A 784 -14.48 -29.85 -31.18
CA ARG A 784 -13.16 -29.61 -31.78
C ARG A 784 -13.03 -28.26 -32.49
N GLU A 785 -14.12 -27.73 -33.02
CA GLU A 785 -14.10 -26.42 -33.71
C GLU A 785 -13.99 -25.28 -32.69
N TYR A 786 -14.67 -25.38 -31.54
CA TYR A 786 -14.49 -24.42 -30.44
C TYR A 786 -13.04 -24.43 -29.92
N LEU A 787 -12.44 -25.62 -29.73
CA LEU A 787 -11.04 -25.75 -29.30
C LEU A 787 -10.06 -25.14 -30.32
N LYS A 788 -10.30 -25.37 -31.62
CA LYS A 788 -9.52 -24.76 -32.70
C LYS A 788 -9.57 -23.23 -32.64
N ARG A 789 -10.74 -22.64 -32.38
CA ARG A 789 -10.89 -21.17 -32.28
C ARG A 789 -10.19 -20.61 -31.03
N ALA A 790 -10.24 -21.29 -29.90
CA ALA A 790 -9.48 -20.92 -28.70
C ALA A 790 -7.96 -20.91 -29.00
N TRP A 791 -7.44 -21.98 -29.61
CA TRP A 791 -6.03 -22.07 -30.02
C TRP A 791 -5.63 -20.95 -31.00
N GLY A 792 -6.47 -20.70 -32.02
CA GLY A 792 -6.22 -19.68 -33.02
C GLY A 792 -6.17 -18.28 -32.42
N THR A 793 -7.06 -17.99 -31.46
CA THR A 793 -7.12 -16.71 -30.74
C THR A 793 -5.85 -16.45 -29.92
N PHE A 794 -5.39 -17.43 -29.12
CA PHE A 794 -4.13 -17.28 -28.38
C PHE A 794 -2.92 -17.18 -29.31
N THR A 795 -2.90 -17.94 -30.41
CA THR A 795 -1.81 -17.85 -31.39
C THR A 795 -1.74 -16.46 -32.02
N ALA A 796 -2.88 -15.85 -32.33
CA ALA A 796 -2.98 -14.47 -32.83
C ALA A 796 -2.45 -13.45 -31.82
N MET A 797 -2.81 -13.60 -30.53
CA MET A 797 -2.33 -12.75 -29.42
C MET A 797 -0.80 -12.67 -29.37
N TYR A 798 -0.09 -13.78 -29.56
CA TYR A 798 1.38 -13.81 -29.51
C TYR A 798 2.06 -13.38 -30.81
N ARG A 799 1.40 -13.58 -31.96
CA ARG A 799 2.01 -13.44 -33.28
C ARG A 799 1.86 -12.03 -33.85
N TYR A 800 0.67 -11.45 -33.75
CA TYR A 800 0.33 -10.22 -34.47
C TYR A 800 0.91 -8.92 -33.91
N PRO A 801 1.15 -8.76 -32.60
CA PRO A 801 1.87 -7.60 -32.05
C PRO A 801 3.13 -7.22 -32.84
N ASP A 802 4.00 -8.21 -33.08
CA ASP A 802 5.27 -8.02 -33.77
C ASP A 802 5.06 -7.82 -35.28
N GLU A 803 4.18 -8.60 -35.90
CA GLU A 803 3.95 -8.58 -37.36
C GLU A 803 3.25 -7.30 -37.86
N VAL A 804 2.38 -6.70 -37.04
CA VAL A 804 1.67 -5.46 -37.36
C VAL A 804 2.56 -4.23 -37.09
N GLY A 805 3.72 -4.41 -36.46
CA GLY A 805 4.67 -3.33 -36.17
C GLY A 805 4.13 -2.34 -35.14
N TYR A 806 3.49 -2.85 -34.08
CA TYR A 806 3.11 -2.02 -32.95
C TYR A 806 4.39 -1.43 -32.32
N ASP A 807 4.56 -0.10 -32.39
CA ASP A 807 5.69 0.60 -31.76
C ASP A 807 5.47 0.63 -30.24
N TYR A 808 5.94 -0.44 -29.60
CA TYR A 808 5.97 -0.57 -28.15
C TYR A 808 7.09 0.25 -27.50
N GLU A 809 8.04 0.79 -28.26
CA GLU A 809 9.16 1.57 -27.71
C GLU A 809 8.72 2.99 -27.30
N SER A 810 7.73 3.59 -27.98
CA SER A 810 7.26 4.95 -27.68
C SER A 810 6.06 5.03 -26.73
N LYS A 811 5.38 3.91 -26.47
CA LYS A 811 4.29 3.78 -25.48
C LYS A 811 4.47 2.49 -24.67
N LEU A 812 5.29 2.59 -23.63
CA LEU A 812 5.39 1.65 -22.50
C LEU A 812 5.92 0.25 -22.89
N ASP A 813 7.06 -0.13 -22.30
CA ASP A 813 7.71 -1.45 -22.33
C ASP A 813 6.79 -2.62 -21.81
N ASN A 814 5.52 -2.34 -21.54
CA ASN A 814 4.54 -3.15 -20.80
C ASN A 814 3.39 -3.70 -21.66
N THR A 815 3.52 -3.71 -22.98
CA THR A 815 2.44 -4.16 -23.89
C THR A 815 2.87 -5.34 -24.77
N SER A 816 3.78 -6.16 -24.23
CA SER A 816 4.21 -7.42 -24.83
C SER A 816 3.38 -8.60 -24.30
N PRO A 817 3.03 -9.59 -25.14
CA PRO A 817 2.36 -10.81 -24.66
C PRO A 817 3.25 -11.65 -23.73
N TYR A 818 4.57 -11.39 -23.71
CA TYR A 818 5.56 -12.13 -22.91
C TYR A 818 5.94 -11.45 -21.58
N ARG A 819 5.68 -10.14 -21.43
CA ARG A 819 6.19 -9.37 -20.26
C ARG A 819 5.12 -9.02 -19.23
N THR A 820 3.87 -8.89 -19.68
CA THR A 820 2.74 -8.42 -18.87
C THR A 820 1.80 -9.57 -18.59
N GLY A 821 1.24 -9.64 -17.38
CA GLY A 821 0.16 -10.60 -17.08
C GLY A 821 -1.19 -10.08 -17.57
N TYR A 822 -1.97 -10.94 -18.22
CA TYR A 822 -3.32 -10.66 -18.70
C TYR A 822 -4.32 -11.62 -18.04
N TYR A 823 -5.44 -11.12 -17.56
CA TYR A 823 -6.46 -11.93 -16.87
C TYR A 823 -6.97 -13.07 -17.75
N ASN A 824 -7.39 -14.17 -17.13
CA ASN A 824 -7.90 -15.37 -17.81
C ASN A 824 -6.91 -16.10 -18.73
N GLU A 825 -5.72 -15.56 -19.01
CA GLU A 825 -4.78 -16.17 -19.94
C GLU A 825 -4.18 -17.48 -19.41
N LEU A 826 -4.25 -17.74 -18.09
CA LEU A 826 -3.79 -19.00 -17.51
C LEU A 826 -4.41 -20.24 -18.18
N VAL A 827 -5.59 -20.07 -18.80
CA VAL A 827 -6.32 -21.14 -19.49
C VAL A 827 -5.56 -21.65 -20.71
N ILE A 828 -4.50 -20.97 -21.15
CA ILE A 828 -3.56 -21.48 -22.16
C ILE A 828 -3.05 -22.88 -21.77
N ALA A 829 -2.76 -23.11 -20.48
CA ALA A 829 -2.32 -24.42 -20.01
C ALA A 829 -3.40 -25.51 -20.25
N ASP A 830 -4.66 -25.19 -19.93
CA ASP A 830 -5.80 -26.09 -20.15
C ASP A 830 -6.06 -26.34 -21.64
N VAL A 831 -5.90 -25.32 -22.49
CA VAL A 831 -6.02 -25.44 -23.95
C VAL A 831 -4.93 -26.36 -24.51
N ILE A 832 -3.69 -26.24 -24.04
CA ILE A 832 -2.58 -27.12 -24.43
C ILE A 832 -2.91 -28.59 -24.10
N ASP A 833 -3.44 -28.85 -22.90
CA ASP A 833 -3.80 -30.20 -22.49
C ASP A 833 -5.00 -30.75 -23.27
N ALA A 834 -6.03 -29.94 -23.51
CA ALA A 834 -7.16 -30.32 -24.36
C ALA A 834 -6.74 -30.65 -25.81
N LEU A 835 -5.81 -29.88 -26.39
CA LEU A 835 -5.25 -30.16 -27.71
C LEU A 835 -4.52 -31.52 -27.73
N ARG A 836 -3.81 -31.88 -26.66
CA ARG A 836 -3.17 -33.19 -26.53
C ARG A 836 -4.21 -34.32 -26.43
N VAL A 837 -5.28 -34.11 -25.65
CA VAL A 837 -6.40 -35.07 -25.53
C VAL A 837 -7.11 -35.29 -26.86
N GLU A 838 -7.25 -34.25 -27.68
CA GLU A 838 -7.89 -34.31 -29.00
C GLU A 838 -6.95 -34.73 -30.15
N ASP A 839 -5.71 -35.16 -29.83
CA ASP A 839 -4.67 -35.62 -30.76
C ASP A 839 -4.19 -34.53 -31.75
N GLU A 840 -3.99 -33.30 -31.25
CA GLU A 840 -3.49 -32.12 -31.99
C GLU A 840 -2.11 -31.66 -31.47
N PRO A 841 -1.06 -32.53 -31.49
CA PRO A 841 0.21 -32.28 -30.81
C PRO A 841 1.02 -31.10 -31.39
N VAL A 842 0.84 -30.79 -32.68
CA VAL A 842 1.52 -29.65 -33.33
C VAL A 842 1.00 -28.31 -32.78
N ARG A 843 -0.32 -28.19 -32.64
CA ARG A 843 -0.97 -26.99 -32.09
C ARG A 843 -0.62 -26.82 -30.60
N ALA A 844 -0.62 -27.92 -29.85
CA ALA A 844 -0.21 -27.92 -28.44
C ALA A 844 1.24 -27.44 -28.28
N ALA A 845 2.18 -27.99 -29.07
CA ALA A 845 3.59 -27.61 -29.00
C ALA A 845 3.83 -26.13 -29.34
N GLN A 846 3.03 -25.55 -30.25
CA GLN A 846 3.13 -24.15 -30.60
C GLN A 846 2.75 -23.23 -29.43
N LEU A 847 1.58 -23.42 -28.81
CA LEU A 847 1.16 -22.62 -27.65
C LEU A 847 2.10 -22.84 -26.46
N GLU A 848 2.56 -24.08 -26.25
CA GLU A 848 3.54 -24.40 -25.23
C GLU A 848 4.84 -23.60 -25.39
N ALA A 849 5.30 -23.35 -26.62
CA ALA A 849 6.48 -22.52 -26.86
C ALA A 849 6.25 -21.05 -26.45
N TYR A 850 5.09 -20.48 -26.79
CA TYR A 850 4.73 -19.10 -26.41
C TYR A 850 4.60 -18.94 -24.89
N TRP A 851 3.86 -19.84 -24.25
CA TRP A 851 3.67 -19.81 -22.80
C TRP A 851 4.98 -20.01 -22.04
N ASN A 852 5.85 -20.93 -22.50
CA ASN A 852 7.19 -21.10 -21.92
C ASN A 852 8.06 -19.85 -22.06
N HIS A 853 7.99 -19.13 -23.19
CA HIS A 853 8.76 -17.90 -23.36
C HIS A 853 8.31 -16.81 -22.36
N LYS A 854 7.00 -16.69 -22.14
CA LYS A 854 6.46 -15.79 -21.12
C LYS A 854 6.90 -16.19 -19.70
N ALA A 855 6.72 -17.47 -19.35
CA ALA A 855 7.14 -18.00 -18.06
C ALA A 855 8.62 -17.74 -17.81
N ASP A 856 9.43 -17.90 -18.86
CA ASP A 856 10.87 -17.66 -18.81
C ASP A 856 11.26 -16.20 -18.51
N PHE A 857 10.58 -15.24 -19.14
CA PHE A 857 10.76 -13.83 -18.83
C PHE A 857 10.35 -13.52 -17.39
N LEU A 858 9.14 -13.91 -16.98
CA LEU A 858 8.61 -13.58 -15.66
C LEU A 858 9.47 -14.16 -14.53
N ILE A 859 9.85 -15.44 -14.62
CA ILE A 859 10.63 -16.12 -13.57
C ILE A 859 12.06 -15.58 -13.45
N ARG A 860 12.69 -15.18 -14.58
CA ARG A 860 14.12 -14.83 -14.60
C ARG A 860 14.40 -13.33 -14.61
N GLN A 861 13.49 -12.51 -15.13
CA GLN A 861 13.78 -11.14 -15.53
C GLN A 861 12.81 -10.10 -14.98
N ALA A 862 11.55 -10.47 -14.67
CA ALA A 862 10.57 -9.50 -14.19
C ALA A 862 10.96 -8.94 -12.81
N LYS A 863 10.99 -7.60 -12.73
CA LYS A 863 11.28 -6.85 -11.50
C LYS A 863 10.09 -6.05 -10.99
N ASP A 864 9.20 -5.64 -11.89
CA ASP A 864 7.95 -4.97 -11.59
C ASP A 864 6.81 -5.88 -12.01
N LEU A 865 5.86 -6.13 -11.11
CA LEU A 865 4.70 -6.98 -11.31
C LEU A 865 3.39 -6.19 -11.36
N PHE A 866 3.45 -4.86 -11.20
CA PHE A 866 2.28 -3.99 -11.09
C PHE A 866 1.94 -3.27 -12.40
N GLY A 867 2.85 -3.23 -13.35
CA GLY A 867 2.61 -2.59 -14.63
C GLY A 867 1.49 -3.24 -15.45
N SER A 868 0.47 -2.46 -15.83
CA SER A 868 -0.61 -2.84 -16.75
C SER A 868 -0.74 -1.78 -17.88
N GLU A 869 -1.97 -1.38 -18.25
CA GLU A 869 -2.21 -0.11 -18.95
C GLU A 869 -1.87 1.12 -18.08
N TYR A 870 -1.84 0.94 -16.76
CA TYR A 870 -1.38 1.91 -15.77
C TYR A 870 -0.02 1.56 -15.19
N ALA A 871 0.62 2.56 -14.59
CA ALA A 871 1.91 2.39 -13.94
C ALA A 871 1.86 1.43 -12.75
N PHE A 872 0.69 1.29 -12.12
CA PHE A 872 0.47 0.36 -11.02
C PHE A 872 -0.95 -0.13 -11.00
N ASP A 873 -1.07 -1.44 -11.00
CA ASP A 873 -2.30 -2.19 -10.99
C ASP A 873 -2.01 -3.61 -10.48
N THR A 874 -3.04 -4.35 -10.08
CA THR A 874 -2.85 -5.67 -9.45
C THR A 874 -3.09 -6.83 -10.43
N THR A 875 -3.05 -6.55 -11.72
CA THR A 875 -3.65 -7.38 -12.77
C THR A 875 -2.95 -8.70 -13.03
N GLY A 876 -1.63 -8.71 -12.83
CA GLY A 876 -0.77 -9.81 -13.23
C GLY A 876 -0.83 -11.03 -12.31
N PHE A 877 -1.42 -10.93 -11.11
CA PHE A 877 -1.23 -11.95 -10.07
C PHE A 877 -1.83 -13.32 -10.39
N GLU A 878 -2.87 -13.39 -11.23
CA GLU A 878 -3.37 -14.69 -11.72
C GLU A 878 -2.35 -15.35 -12.66
N THR A 879 -1.76 -14.57 -13.57
CA THR A 879 -0.72 -15.04 -14.50
C THR A 879 0.55 -15.43 -13.76
N THR A 880 1.03 -14.63 -12.82
CA THR A 880 2.28 -14.92 -12.11
C THR A 880 2.19 -16.24 -11.35
N GLN A 881 1.04 -16.52 -10.70
CA GLN A 881 0.80 -17.81 -10.08
C GLN A 881 0.74 -18.95 -11.11
N ALA A 882 -0.01 -18.77 -12.21
CA ALA A 882 -0.10 -19.80 -13.24
C ALA A 882 1.28 -20.15 -13.84
N VAL A 883 2.17 -19.15 -13.94
CA VAL A 883 3.56 -19.33 -14.37
C VAL A 883 4.40 -20.06 -13.32
N VAL A 884 4.18 -19.82 -12.03
CA VAL A 884 4.81 -20.59 -10.95
C VAL A 884 4.38 -22.07 -11.04
N ASP A 885 3.08 -22.32 -11.14
CA ASP A 885 2.52 -23.68 -11.22
C ASP A 885 3.04 -24.42 -12.46
N TRP A 886 3.05 -23.73 -13.61
CA TRP A 886 3.67 -24.22 -14.83
C TRP A 886 5.17 -24.51 -14.64
N GLY A 887 5.89 -23.57 -14.03
CA GLY A 887 7.34 -23.64 -13.86
C GLY A 887 7.81 -24.80 -13.01
N ARG A 888 7.06 -25.17 -11.97
CA ARG A 888 7.33 -26.35 -11.13
C ARG A 888 7.35 -27.65 -11.95
N GLY A 889 6.55 -27.73 -13.01
CA GLY A 889 6.55 -28.88 -13.94
C GLY A 889 7.55 -28.77 -15.09
N HIS A 890 8.07 -27.58 -15.40
CA HIS A 890 8.76 -27.27 -16.67
C HIS A 890 10.19 -26.72 -16.51
N ALA A 891 10.75 -26.75 -15.30
CA ALA A 891 12.15 -26.38 -15.04
C ALA A 891 13.14 -27.26 -15.82
N MET A 892 14.25 -26.65 -16.28
CA MET A 892 15.33 -27.30 -17.04
C MET A 892 14.91 -28.02 -18.33
N ARG A 893 13.73 -27.69 -18.89
CA ARG A 893 13.30 -28.23 -20.18
C ARG A 893 13.91 -27.43 -21.34
N VAL A 894 14.18 -28.13 -22.45
CA VAL A 894 14.61 -27.51 -23.69
C VAL A 894 13.39 -27.29 -24.56
N TRP A 895 13.21 -26.06 -25.02
CA TRP A 895 12.18 -25.71 -26.00
C TRP A 895 12.82 -25.04 -27.22
N ASN A 896 12.15 -25.18 -28.36
CA ASN A 896 12.61 -24.66 -29.64
C ASN A 896 11.70 -23.49 -30.05
N THR A 897 12.29 -22.31 -30.25
CA THR A 897 11.66 -21.22 -31.04
C THR A 897 12.16 -21.22 -32.47
N ASP A 898 11.62 -20.32 -33.28
CA ASP A 898 12.02 -20.02 -34.66
C ASP A 898 13.53 -19.71 -34.77
N GLY A 899 14.34 -20.78 -34.82
CA GLY A 899 15.77 -20.77 -35.08
C GLY A 899 16.70 -20.96 -33.88
N ARG A 900 16.21 -21.14 -32.64
CA ARG A 900 17.07 -21.36 -31.45
C ARG A 900 16.44 -22.33 -30.43
N SER A 901 17.28 -23.19 -29.84
CA SER A 901 16.92 -23.97 -28.66
C SER A 901 17.35 -23.22 -27.40
N ALA A 902 16.44 -23.06 -26.45
CA ALA A 902 16.71 -22.44 -25.16
C ALA A 902 16.39 -23.43 -24.03
N THR A 903 17.23 -23.44 -22.99
CA THR A 903 16.93 -24.13 -21.73
C THR A 903 16.15 -23.15 -20.84
N SER A 904 15.04 -23.61 -20.27
CA SER A 904 14.25 -22.82 -19.32
C SER A 904 14.99 -22.57 -18.00
N TYR A 905 14.34 -21.80 -17.11
CA TYR A 905 14.72 -21.54 -15.73
C TYR A 905 14.99 -22.81 -14.88
N ARG A 906 15.68 -22.61 -13.76
CA ARG A 906 15.91 -23.65 -12.74
C ARG A 906 14.77 -23.69 -11.74
N ALA A 907 14.58 -24.82 -11.06
CA ALA A 907 13.59 -24.94 -9.98
C ALA A 907 13.78 -23.85 -8.89
N GLY A 908 15.03 -23.55 -8.52
CA GLY A 908 15.31 -22.47 -7.55
C GLY A 908 14.97 -21.06 -8.05
N ASP A 909 14.89 -20.83 -9.37
CA ASP A 909 14.40 -19.56 -9.92
C ASP A 909 12.88 -19.45 -9.75
N VAL A 910 12.16 -20.55 -9.98
CA VAL A 910 10.70 -20.64 -9.78
C VAL A 910 10.36 -20.33 -8.32
N GLU A 911 11.02 -20.99 -7.37
CA GLU A 911 10.72 -20.77 -5.95
C GLU A 911 11.13 -19.37 -5.45
N ARG A 912 12.15 -18.74 -6.06
CA ARG A 912 12.48 -17.34 -5.78
C ARG A 912 11.36 -16.42 -6.30
N PHE A 913 10.89 -16.65 -7.52
CA PHE A 913 9.83 -15.86 -8.12
C PHE A 913 8.49 -16.04 -7.38
N ASP A 914 8.17 -17.27 -6.96
CA ASP A 914 6.97 -17.57 -6.17
C ASP A 914 6.91 -16.76 -4.86
N ARG A 915 8.02 -16.76 -4.10
CA ARG A 915 8.11 -15.96 -2.87
C ARG A 915 7.95 -14.46 -3.13
N TYR A 916 8.50 -13.97 -4.23
CA TYR A 916 8.41 -12.56 -4.61
C TYR A 916 6.99 -12.16 -5.04
N GLN A 917 6.39 -12.88 -5.99
CA GLN A 917 5.04 -12.58 -6.49
C GLN A 917 3.98 -12.72 -5.38
N ARG A 918 4.14 -13.69 -4.48
CA ARG A 918 3.25 -13.87 -3.32
C ARG A 918 3.35 -12.69 -2.35
N ALA A 919 4.55 -12.22 -2.05
CA ALA A 919 4.75 -11.06 -1.17
C ALA A 919 4.09 -9.80 -1.75
N CYS A 920 4.25 -9.55 -3.05
CA CYS A 920 3.57 -8.46 -3.75
C CYS A 920 2.04 -8.60 -3.70
N ASN A 921 1.49 -9.80 -3.95
CA ASN A 921 0.04 -10.05 -3.93
C ASN A 921 -0.55 -9.81 -2.52
N ILE A 922 0.15 -10.27 -1.48
CA ILE A 922 -0.21 -10.03 -0.08
C ILE A 922 -0.16 -8.53 0.27
N ALA A 923 0.88 -7.80 -0.15
CA ALA A 923 1.04 -6.38 0.15
C ALA A 923 -0.09 -5.51 -0.41
N CYS A 924 -0.72 -5.95 -1.50
CA CYS A 924 -1.90 -5.31 -2.08
C CYS A 924 -3.22 -5.76 -1.42
N ARG A 925 -3.21 -6.30 -0.20
CA ARG A 925 -4.44 -6.81 0.45
C ARG A 925 -4.58 -6.37 1.89
N GLY A 926 -5.81 -6.03 2.25
CA GLY A 926 -6.16 -5.85 3.65
C GLY A 926 -6.05 -7.19 4.38
N TRP A 927 -5.35 -7.20 5.51
CA TRP A 927 -5.10 -8.41 6.31
C TRP A 927 -5.27 -8.18 7.82
N LEU A 928 -5.11 -6.94 8.28
CA LEU A 928 -5.36 -6.56 9.67
C LEU A 928 -6.69 -5.84 9.85
N GLU A 929 -7.23 -5.28 8.76
CA GLU A 929 -8.38 -4.40 8.74
C GLU A 929 -9.68 -5.18 8.95
N ASN A 930 -10.68 -4.53 9.54
CA ASN A 930 -11.91 -5.14 10.07
C ASN A 930 -13.17 -4.80 9.26
N GLY A 931 -13.04 -4.62 7.95
CA GLY A 931 -14.14 -4.23 7.08
C GLY A 931 -14.22 -5.12 5.85
N TYR A 932 -15.44 -5.56 5.50
CA TYR A 932 -15.72 -6.39 4.33
C TYR A 932 -15.19 -5.82 3.02
N TYR A 933 -15.06 -4.50 2.93
CA TYR A 933 -14.58 -3.81 1.75
C TYR A 933 -13.05 -3.66 1.69
N VAL A 934 -12.30 -3.99 2.76
CA VAL A 934 -10.83 -3.89 2.78
C VAL A 934 -10.17 -5.24 2.97
N THR A 935 -10.68 -6.09 3.87
CA THR A 935 -10.05 -7.38 4.18
C THR A 935 -10.12 -8.32 2.98
N GLY A 936 -8.96 -8.77 2.50
CA GLY A 936 -8.84 -9.59 1.29
C GLY A 936 -9.14 -8.83 -0.02
N SER A 937 -9.44 -7.53 0.04
CA SER A 937 -9.60 -6.66 -1.13
C SER A 937 -8.27 -6.48 -1.85
N ASP A 938 -8.29 -6.26 -3.16
CA ASP A 938 -7.14 -5.72 -3.89
C ASP A 938 -7.04 -4.21 -3.69
N ILE A 939 -5.96 -3.76 -3.06
CA ILE A 939 -5.66 -2.37 -2.73
C ILE A 939 -4.69 -1.86 -3.79
N ARG A 940 -5.16 -0.91 -4.61
CA ARG A 940 -4.37 -0.24 -5.63
C ARG A 940 -3.86 1.07 -5.05
N ASN A 941 -2.62 1.04 -4.57
CA ASN A 941 -1.95 2.16 -3.89
C ASN A 941 -2.46 2.48 -2.47
N ASP A 942 -3.77 2.57 -2.26
CA ASP A 942 -4.35 2.79 -0.92
C ASP A 942 -5.82 2.34 -0.78
N THR A 943 -6.35 2.41 0.45
CA THR A 943 -7.71 2.01 0.81
C THR A 943 -8.78 3.10 0.62
N MET A 944 -8.54 4.15 -0.17
CA MET A 944 -9.50 5.27 -0.31
C MET A 944 -10.53 5.04 -1.39
N GLN A 945 -10.16 4.40 -2.49
CA GLN A 945 -11.01 4.32 -3.68
C GLN A 945 -10.92 2.94 -4.30
N TYR A 946 -11.98 2.58 -5.03
CA TYR A 946 -12.01 1.38 -5.84
C TYR A 946 -11.54 0.11 -5.09
N THR A 947 -12.04 -0.05 -3.87
CA THR A 947 -11.87 -1.29 -3.10
C THR A 947 -12.87 -2.36 -3.58
N LEU A 948 -12.64 -3.63 -3.28
CA LEU A 948 -13.36 -4.78 -3.85
C LEU A 948 -13.46 -4.71 -5.37
N SER A 949 -12.54 -5.35 -6.09
CA SER A 949 -12.61 -5.46 -7.54
C SER A 949 -12.52 -6.92 -8.01
N TYR A 950 -12.43 -7.14 -9.33
CA TYR A 950 -12.14 -8.45 -9.89
C TYR A 950 -10.82 -9.04 -9.34
N MET A 951 -9.80 -8.22 -9.07
CA MET A 951 -8.51 -8.73 -8.60
C MET A 951 -8.56 -9.25 -7.18
N SER A 952 -9.54 -8.86 -6.36
CA SER A 952 -9.73 -9.45 -5.03
C SER A 952 -9.83 -10.98 -5.12
N GLN A 953 -10.72 -11.49 -5.99
CA GLN A 953 -10.94 -12.92 -6.15
C GLN A 953 -9.88 -13.60 -7.01
N MET A 954 -9.39 -12.95 -8.08
CA MET A 954 -8.35 -13.53 -8.94
C MET A 954 -7.01 -13.67 -8.23
N GLY A 955 -6.55 -12.63 -7.55
CA GLY A 955 -5.37 -12.73 -6.69
C GLY A 955 -5.61 -13.63 -5.48
N GLY A 956 -6.87 -13.71 -4.98
CA GLY A 956 -7.28 -14.66 -3.94
C GLY A 956 -7.14 -16.12 -4.35
N TRP A 957 -7.46 -16.45 -5.62
CA TRP A 957 -7.20 -17.78 -6.18
C TRP A 957 -5.70 -18.13 -6.18
N SER A 958 -4.84 -17.17 -6.50
CA SER A 958 -3.38 -17.34 -6.43
C SER A 958 -2.93 -17.68 -5.01
N LEU A 959 -3.37 -16.88 -4.02
CA LEU A 959 -3.04 -17.15 -2.61
C LEU A 959 -3.59 -18.50 -2.14
N LEU A 960 -4.74 -18.95 -2.65
CA LEU A 960 -5.26 -20.28 -2.34
C LEU A 960 -4.39 -21.39 -2.94
N GLN A 961 -3.87 -21.24 -4.17
CA GLN A 961 -2.94 -22.24 -4.73
C GLN A 961 -1.72 -22.40 -3.83
N ASP A 962 -1.15 -21.27 -3.40
CA ASP A 962 -0.01 -21.24 -2.52
C ASP A 962 -0.31 -21.82 -1.13
N ALA A 963 -1.46 -21.48 -0.54
CA ALA A 963 -1.88 -22.04 0.76
C ALA A 963 -2.05 -23.56 0.68
N LEU A 964 -2.55 -24.09 -0.43
CA LEU A 964 -2.76 -25.52 -0.58
C LEU A 964 -1.48 -26.28 -0.92
N TYR A 965 -0.63 -25.73 -1.79
CA TYR A 965 0.42 -26.50 -2.48
C TYR A 965 1.85 -26.06 -2.22
N ALA A 966 2.09 -24.89 -1.62
CA ALA A 966 3.44 -24.49 -1.25
C ALA A 966 3.86 -25.07 0.12
N ASP A 967 5.18 -25.18 0.30
CA ASP A 967 5.81 -25.55 1.57
C ASP A 967 5.52 -24.49 2.66
N GLY A 968 5.51 -24.92 3.92
CA GLY A 968 5.32 -24.05 5.08
C GLY A 968 3.94 -24.17 5.72
N SER A 969 3.60 -23.26 6.63
CA SER A 969 2.30 -23.28 7.32
C SER A 969 1.22 -22.65 6.43
N PRO A 970 0.10 -23.36 6.15
CA PRO A 970 -0.89 -22.88 5.19
C PRO A 970 -1.92 -21.92 5.81
N PHE A 971 -2.07 -21.92 7.14
CA PHE A 971 -3.28 -21.42 7.79
C PHE A 971 -3.48 -19.90 7.65
N GLY A 972 -2.45 -19.09 7.91
CA GLY A 972 -2.56 -17.63 7.76
C GLY A 972 -2.92 -17.21 6.34
N LEU A 973 -2.29 -17.87 5.35
CA LEU A 973 -2.57 -17.62 3.93
C LEU A 973 -3.93 -18.14 3.50
N LEU A 974 -4.37 -19.30 4.02
CA LEU A 974 -5.69 -19.87 3.77
C LEU A 974 -6.82 -18.95 4.25
N ARG A 975 -6.65 -18.32 5.42
CA ARG A 975 -7.60 -17.32 5.94
C ARG A 975 -7.72 -16.13 5.00
N LEU A 976 -6.58 -15.55 4.58
CA LEU A 976 -6.56 -14.41 3.66
C LEU A 976 -7.13 -14.77 2.29
N ALA A 977 -6.73 -15.91 1.72
CA ALA A 977 -7.22 -16.39 0.44
C ALA A 977 -8.75 -16.61 0.45
N SER A 978 -9.27 -17.18 1.54
CA SER A 978 -10.72 -17.37 1.71
C SER A 978 -11.47 -16.05 1.81
N ALA A 979 -10.94 -15.08 2.56
CA ALA A 979 -11.51 -13.74 2.65
C ALA A 979 -11.53 -13.05 1.27
N SER A 980 -10.42 -13.10 0.53
CA SER A 980 -10.30 -12.58 -0.83
C SER A 980 -11.27 -13.24 -1.83
N LEU A 981 -11.47 -14.55 -1.75
CA LEU A 981 -12.41 -15.26 -2.61
C LEU A 981 -13.86 -14.88 -2.31
N LEU A 982 -14.19 -14.59 -1.05
CA LEU A 982 -15.55 -14.22 -0.67
C LEU A 982 -15.87 -12.72 -0.85
N SER A 983 -14.86 -11.84 -0.84
CA SER A 983 -15.05 -10.39 -0.70
C SER A 983 -15.96 -9.78 -1.79
N SER A 984 -15.61 -9.92 -3.07
CA SER A 984 -16.32 -9.30 -4.21
C SER A 984 -17.71 -9.89 -4.50
N TRP A 985 -18.14 -10.93 -3.77
CA TRP A 985 -19.55 -11.32 -3.78
C TRP A 985 -20.47 -10.25 -3.16
N ALA A 986 -19.92 -9.35 -2.34
CA ALA A 986 -20.63 -8.16 -1.86
C ALA A 986 -21.01 -7.18 -2.99
N LEU A 987 -20.38 -7.30 -4.16
CA LEU A 987 -20.66 -6.46 -5.34
C LEU A 987 -21.80 -7.01 -6.20
N VAL A 988 -22.37 -8.18 -5.89
CA VAL A 988 -23.56 -8.68 -6.58
C VAL A 988 -24.80 -8.17 -5.85
N ASN A 989 -25.60 -7.36 -6.54
CA ASN A 989 -26.91 -6.97 -6.06
C ASN A 989 -27.89 -8.15 -6.21
N ALA A 990 -27.98 -8.96 -5.16
CA ALA A 990 -28.87 -10.11 -5.12
C ALA A 990 -29.51 -10.27 -3.74
N GLY A 991 -30.78 -10.66 -3.73
CA GLY A 991 -31.53 -10.93 -2.52
C GLY A 991 -32.78 -11.74 -2.78
N ASP A 992 -33.49 -12.09 -1.72
CA ASP A 992 -34.80 -12.71 -1.84
C ASP A 992 -35.90 -11.65 -1.97
N LYS A 993 -37.15 -12.09 -2.19
CA LYS A 993 -38.29 -11.19 -2.32
C LYS A 993 -38.51 -10.34 -1.05
N ALA A 994 -38.20 -10.86 0.13
CA ALA A 994 -38.38 -10.14 1.38
C ALA A 994 -37.33 -9.02 1.54
N SER A 995 -36.11 -9.23 1.03
CA SER A 995 -35.07 -8.21 0.97
C SER A 995 -35.18 -7.28 -0.25
N GLY A 996 -36.23 -7.39 -1.06
CA GLY A 996 -36.43 -6.54 -2.24
C GLY A 996 -35.53 -6.87 -3.43
N TYR A 997 -35.03 -8.11 -3.54
CA TYR A 997 -34.16 -8.58 -4.63
C TYR A 997 -32.79 -7.89 -4.74
N GLY A 998 -32.27 -7.35 -3.63
CA GLY A 998 -30.92 -6.79 -3.56
C GLY A 998 -30.77 -5.71 -2.50
N TYR A 999 -29.58 -5.57 -1.91
CA TYR A 999 -29.28 -4.57 -0.88
C TYR A 999 -28.92 -3.19 -1.47
N TRP A 1000 -28.20 -3.17 -2.59
CA TRP A 1000 -27.69 -1.93 -3.18
C TRP A 1000 -28.78 -1.19 -3.94
N PHE A 1001 -29.45 -1.90 -4.85
CA PHE A 1001 -30.52 -1.40 -5.70
C PHE A 1001 -31.69 -2.40 -5.69
N PRO A 1002 -32.80 -2.10 -4.99
CA PRO A 1002 -33.94 -3.03 -4.95
C PRO A 1002 -34.60 -3.16 -6.32
N GLY A 1003 -35.27 -4.29 -6.55
CA GLY A 1003 -36.02 -4.58 -7.78
C GLY A 1003 -35.62 -5.92 -8.41
N ALA A 1004 -36.61 -6.71 -8.85
CA ALA A 1004 -36.38 -8.02 -9.45
C ALA A 1004 -35.58 -7.91 -10.77
N GLU A 1005 -35.70 -6.79 -11.47
CA GLU A 1005 -34.92 -6.44 -12.65
C GLU A 1005 -33.42 -6.27 -12.37
N ASN A 1006 -33.06 -5.90 -11.13
CA ASN A 1006 -31.69 -5.69 -10.68
C ASN A 1006 -31.09 -6.93 -10.00
N GLN A 1007 -31.84 -8.03 -9.85
CA GLN A 1007 -31.36 -9.28 -9.27
C GLN A 1007 -30.22 -9.86 -10.12
N GLY A 1008 -29.01 -9.91 -9.55
CA GLY A 1008 -27.79 -10.36 -10.23
C GLY A 1008 -27.03 -9.25 -10.96
N ALA A 1009 -27.43 -7.99 -10.83
CA ALA A 1009 -26.59 -6.87 -11.25
C ALA A 1009 -25.28 -6.88 -10.44
N SER A 1010 -24.17 -6.47 -11.07
CA SER A 1010 -22.86 -6.42 -10.43
C SER A 1010 -22.30 -5.01 -10.47
N SER A 1011 -21.43 -4.69 -9.53
CA SER A 1011 -20.65 -3.47 -9.50
C SER A 1011 -19.22 -3.69 -9.97
N GLY A 1012 -18.63 -2.69 -10.61
CA GLY A 1012 -17.22 -2.62 -10.98
C GLY A 1012 -16.30 -2.50 -9.78
N GLY A 1013 -16.77 -1.85 -8.72
CA GLY A 1013 -16.00 -1.61 -7.50
C GLY A 1013 -16.84 -1.07 -6.36
N PHE A 1014 -16.22 -0.99 -5.18
CA PHE A 1014 -16.77 -0.34 -4.00
C PHE A 1014 -15.96 0.92 -3.65
N GLU A 1015 -16.64 2.06 -3.54
CA GLU A 1015 -16.03 3.27 -2.98
C GLU A 1015 -16.19 3.30 -1.46
N PRO A 1016 -15.10 3.35 -0.68
CA PRO A 1016 -15.20 3.47 0.77
C PRO A 1016 -15.27 4.94 1.24
N LEU A 1017 -14.88 5.90 0.40
CA LEU A 1017 -15.01 7.33 0.68
C LEU A 1017 -16.48 7.75 0.84
N PRO A 1018 -16.80 8.70 1.73
CA PRO A 1018 -18.15 9.23 1.88
C PRO A 1018 -18.75 9.77 0.57
N TYR A 1019 -17.90 10.40 -0.25
CA TYR A 1019 -18.18 10.92 -1.59
C TYR A 1019 -16.91 10.77 -2.45
N ALA A 1020 -17.08 10.36 -3.70
CA ALA A 1020 -16.03 10.02 -4.64
C ALA A 1020 -16.48 10.25 -6.09
N THR A 1021 -15.55 10.05 -7.01
CA THR A 1021 -15.86 9.89 -8.43
C THR A 1021 -15.28 8.55 -8.84
N THR A 1022 -16.11 7.68 -9.42
CA THR A 1022 -15.65 6.38 -9.93
C THR A 1022 -14.53 6.59 -10.94
N TRP A 1023 -13.74 5.55 -11.18
CA TRP A 1023 -12.73 5.56 -12.25
C TRP A 1023 -13.33 5.94 -13.64
N LEU A 1024 -14.60 5.61 -13.86
CA LEU A 1024 -15.35 5.95 -15.06
C LEU A 1024 -15.85 7.39 -15.14
N GLY A 1025 -15.70 8.17 -14.07
CA GLY A 1025 -16.04 9.59 -14.03
C GLY A 1025 -17.48 9.88 -13.61
N GLN A 1026 -18.21 8.90 -13.05
CA GLN A 1026 -19.52 9.16 -12.44
C GLN A 1026 -19.33 9.51 -10.96
N PRO A 1027 -20.15 10.41 -10.40
CA PRO A 1027 -20.23 10.56 -8.96
C PRO A 1027 -20.57 9.21 -8.31
N ALA A 1028 -19.84 8.87 -7.26
CA ALA A 1028 -20.15 7.72 -6.42
C ALA A 1028 -20.09 8.15 -4.96
N ASP A 1029 -21.03 7.67 -4.16
CA ASP A 1029 -20.98 7.81 -2.70
C ASP A 1029 -20.36 6.54 -2.11
N ARG A 1030 -20.15 6.49 -0.78
CA ARG A 1030 -19.69 5.26 -0.12
C ARG A 1030 -20.58 4.08 -0.52
N GLY A 1031 -20.10 3.18 -1.37
CA GLY A 1031 -20.93 2.13 -1.93
C GLY A 1031 -20.58 1.67 -3.34
N TYR A 1032 -21.61 1.06 -3.91
CA TYR A 1032 -21.64 0.32 -5.16
C TYR A 1032 -21.62 1.24 -6.40
N TRP A 1033 -20.72 1.00 -7.35
CA TRP A 1033 -20.73 1.61 -8.69
C TRP A 1033 -21.90 1.12 -9.54
N ILE A 1034 -22.51 2.02 -10.32
CA ILE A 1034 -23.72 1.71 -11.11
C ILE A 1034 -23.50 0.75 -12.30
N TYR A 1035 -22.25 0.57 -12.74
CA TYR A 1035 -21.84 -0.37 -13.80
C TYR A 1035 -21.01 -1.50 -13.22
N GLY A 1036 -21.05 -2.68 -13.86
CA GLY A 1036 -20.35 -3.89 -13.43
C GLY A 1036 -18.89 -3.98 -13.87
N CYS A 1037 -18.47 -3.24 -14.90
CA CYS A 1037 -17.10 -3.20 -15.41
C CYS A 1037 -16.46 -4.61 -15.55
N GLU A 1038 -15.19 -4.74 -15.18
CA GLU A 1038 -14.39 -5.97 -15.24
C GLU A 1038 -14.73 -7.00 -14.15
N THR A 1039 -15.64 -6.71 -13.20
CA THR A 1039 -15.84 -7.56 -12.00
C THR A 1039 -16.17 -9.03 -12.31
N ASP A 1040 -16.78 -9.33 -13.47
CA ASP A 1040 -17.02 -10.70 -13.93
C ASP A 1040 -15.73 -11.53 -14.12
N LEU A 1041 -14.58 -10.88 -14.37
CA LEU A 1041 -13.26 -11.54 -14.36
C LEU A 1041 -12.93 -12.09 -12.96
N GLY A 1042 -13.32 -11.36 -11.92
CA GLY A 1042 -13.22 -11.79 -10.52
C GLY A 1042 -13.98 -13.07 -10.25
N TYR A 1043 -15.21 -13.14 -10.77
CA TYR A 1043 -16.03 -14.34 -10.65
C TYR A 1043 -15.43 -15.53 -11.39
N CYS A 1044 -14.70 -15.32 -12.50
CA CYS A 1044 -13.90 -16.38 -13.11
C CYS A 1044 -12.80 -16.88 -12.14
N GLY A 1045 -12.09 -15.96 -11.49
CA GLY A 1045 -11.12 -16.27 -10.43
C GLY A 1045 -11.75 -17.07 -9.28
N TYR A 1046 -12.94 -16.69 -8.82
CA TYR A 1046 -13.68 -17.45 -7.81
C TYR A 1046 -13.98 -18.88 -8.26
N LEU A 1047 -14.52 -19.08 -9.48
CA LEU A 1047 -14.85 -20.43 -9.97
C LEU A 1047 -13.63 -21.35 -10.03
N ARG A 1048 -12.43 -20.80 -10.26
CA ARG A 1048 -11.14 -21.54 -10.18
C ARG A 1048 -10.75 -21.89 -8.73
N GLY A 1049 -11.02 -20.97 -7.80
CA GLY A 1049 -10.73 -21.09 -6.37
C GLY A 1049 -11.79 -21.83 -5.55
N ALA A 1050 -12.98 -22.05 -6.09
CA ALA A 1050 -14.09 -22.69 -5.39
C ALA A 1050 -13.71 -24.11 -4.94
N ALA A 1051 -13.67 -24.29 -3.63
CA ALA A 1051 -13.31 -25.56 -2.99
C ALA A 1051 -13.90 -25.62 -1.57
N THR A 1052 -14.21 -26.83 -1.12
CA THR A 1052 -14.42 -27.11 0.30
C THR A 1052 -13.09 -27.47 0.94
N VAL A 1053 -12.66 -26.71 1.94
CA VAL A 1053 -11.40 -26.94 2.69
C VAL A 1053 -11.72 -27.15 4.16
N VAL A 1054 -11.36 -28.32 4.68
CA VAL A 1054 -11.44 -28.65 6.10
C VAL A 1054 -10.06 -28.46 6.68
N ALA A 1055 -9.89 -27.47 7.54
CA ALA A 1055 -8.60 -27.10 8.11
C ALA A 1055 -8.64 -27.23 9.64
N ASP A 1056 -7.69 -27.99 10.22
CA ASP A 1056 -7.44 -27.98 11.66
C ASP A 1056 -6.54 -26.78 11.98
N ASP A 1057 -7.14 -25.60 11.99
CA ASP A 1057 -6.47 -24.31 12.14
C ASP A 1057 -5.95 -24.13 13.58
N PRO A 1058 -4.69 -23.67 13.77
CA PRO A 1058 -4.07 -23.57 15.09
C PRO A 1058 -4.70 -22.49 15.99
N ASP A 1059 -5.37 -21.49 15.42
CA ASP A 1059 -6.05 -20.45 16.19
C ASP A 1059 -7.55 -20.69 16.34
N PHE A 1060 -8.19 -21.36 15.39
CA PHE A 1060 -9.65 -21.51 15.33
C PHE A 1060 -10.14 -22.94 15.59
N GLY A 1061 -9.25 -23.91 15.70
CA GLY A 1061 -9.61 -25.33 15.66
C GLY A 1061 -10.09 -25.75 14.27
N ARG A 1062 -10.99 -26.74 14.18
CA ARG A 1062 -11.48 -27.21 12.88
C ARG A 1062 -12.41 -26.18 12.23
N VAL A 1063 -12.00 -25.67 11.07
CA VAL A 1063 -12.77 -24.74 10.22
C VAL A 1063 -13.12 -25.43 8.91
N VAL A 1064 -14.33 -25.19 8.40
CA VAL A 1064 -14.77 -25.64 7.07
C VAL A 1064 -15.00 -24.43 6.18
N TYR A 1065 -14.04 -24.15 5.29
CA TYR A 1065 -14.17 -23.12 4.26
C TYR A 1065 -14.96 -23.70 3.08
N GLY A 1066 -15.87 -22.91 2.49
CA GLY A 1066 -16.64 -23.33 1.30
C GLY A 1066 -17.58 -24.51 1.56
N GLY A 1067 -17.91 -24.82 2.80
CA GLY A 1067 -18.87 -25.86 3.17
C GLY A 1067 -19.42 -25.66 4.58
N THR A 1068 -20.48 -26.39 4.91
CA THR A 1068 -21.07 -26.40 6.24
C THR A 1068 -20.97 -27.80 6.84
N GLN A 1069 -20.69 -27.85 8.15
CA GLN A 1069 -20.69 -29.10 8.90
C GLN A 1069 -22.07 -29.30 9.52
N SER A 1070 -22.67 -30.48 9.37
CA SER A 1070 -23.93 -30.80 10.05
C SER A 1070 -23.68 -31.17 11.52
N ASP A 1071 -24.32 -30.45 12.44
CA ASP A 1071 -24.26 -30.69 13.87
C ASP A 1071 -25.08 -31.93 14.28
N ASP A 1072 -24.47 -33.11 14.25
CA ASP A 1072 -24.99 -34.25 15.03
C ASP A 1072 -24.52 -34.21 16.50
N ASN A 1073 -23.74 -33.21 16.91
CA ASN A 1073 -23.02 -33.24 18.18
C ASN A 1073 -22.74 -31.87 18.83
N GLN A 1074 -23.62 -30.86 18.67
CA GLN A 1074 -23.47 -29.56 19.36
C GLN A 1074 -23.99 -29.53 20.81
N ALA A 1075 -24.24 -30.70 21.41
CA ALA A 1075 -24.37 -30.82 22.86
C ALA A 1075 -23.51 -31.99 23.33
N ASP A 1076 -22.65 -31.70 24.30
CA ASP A 1076 -21.75 -32.61 25.01
C ASP A 1076 -20.41 -32.99 24.35
N VAL A 1077 -19.40 -32.86 25.19
CA VAL A 1077 -18.02 -33.39 25.19
C VAL A 1077 -17.99 -34.93 25.10
N ASN A 1078 -18.93 -35.56 24.41
CA ASN A 1078 -18.91 -36.98 24.13
C ASN A 1078 -19.34 -37.23 22.69
N VAL A 1079 -18.32 -37.35 21.83
CA VAL A 1079 -18.26 -38.22 20.65
C VAL A 1079 -19.46 -39.15 20.56
N THR A 1080 -20.33 -38.95 19.57
CA THR A 1080 -21.33 -39.95 19.19
C THR A 1080 -20.54 -41.21 18.86
N ARG A 1081 -20.55 -42.20 19.76
CA ARG A 1081 -19.86 -43.49 19.62
C ARG A 1081 -20.53 -44.31 18.52
N GLY A 1082 -20.32 -43.95 17.25
CA GLY A 1082 -20.02 -44.96 16.25
C GLY A 1082 -18.69 -45.58 16.63
N VAL A 1083 -18.63 -46.93 16.72
CA VAL A 1083 -17.45 -47.77 17.02
C VAL A 1083 -16.34 -47.06 17.82
N VAL A 1084 -16.27 -47.28 19.14
CA VAL A 1084 -15.26 -46.75 20.09
C VAL A 1084 -13.94 -46.35 19.39
N GLY A 1085 -13.69 -45.03 19.26
CA GLY A 1085 -12.43 -44.48 18.75
C GLY A 1085 -12.42 -43.92 17.32
N THR A 1086 -13.58 -43.55 16.72
CA THR A 1086 -13.61 -42.87 15.39
C THR A 1086 -14.36 -41.54 15.47
N ARG A 1087 -13.75 -40.45 14.95
CA ARG A 1087 -14.41 -39.14 14.72
C ARG A 1087 -15.01 -39.12 13.31
N ILE A 1088 -16.29 -38.79 13.19
CA ILE A 1088 -16.98 -38.67 11.90
C ILE A 1088 -17.37 -37.20 11.68
N THR A 1089 -17.04 -36.64 10.52
CA THR A 1089 -17.41 -35.28 10.11
C THR A 1089 -18.21 -35.32 8.82
N HIS A 1090 -19.45 -34.84 8.84
CA HIS A 1090 -20.30 -34.71 7.65
C HIS A 1090 -20.32 -33.28 7.14
N ILE A 1091 -20.11 -33.11 5.83
CA ILE A 1091 -19.94 -31.81 5.19
C ILE A 1091 -20.83 -31.70 3.97
N THR A 1092 -21.54 -30.59 3.89
CA THR A 1092 -22.26 -30.14 2.70
C THR A 1092 -21.46 -29.03 2.03
N PRO A 1093 -21.01 -29.18 0.77
CA PRO A 1093 -20.29 -28.13 0.07
C PRO A 1093 -21.21 -26.95 -0.21
N THR A 1094 -20.70 -25.74 -0.01
CA THR A 1094 -21.40 -24.46 -0.24
C THR A 1094 -20.60 -23.49 -1.12
N ASP A 1095 -19.48 -23.93 -1.70
CA ASP A 1095 -18.66 -23.16 -2.64
C ASP A 1095 -19.33 -22.96 -4.02
N GLY A 1096 -20.45 -23.63 -4.28
CA GLY A 1096 -21.27 -23.45 -5.48
C GLY A 1096 -20.78 -24.26 -6.69
N VAL A 1097 -19.51 -24.69 -6.73
CA VAL A 1097 -18.95 -25.49 -7.84
C VAL A 1097 -18.88 -26.97 -7.47
N ASN A 1098 -18.47 -27.29 -6.23
CA ASN A 1098 -18.47 -28.62 -5.63
C ASN A 1098 -17.61 -29.66 -6.39
N ARG A 1099 -16.38 -29.29 -6.76
CA ARG A 1099 -15.44 -30.15 -7.50
C ARG A 1099 -14.11 -30.41 -6.80
N ARG A 1100 -13.80 -29.65 -5.76
CA ARG A 1100 -12.56 -29.75 -4.99
C ARG A 1100 -12.87 -29.94 -3.52
N PHE A 1101 -12.15 -30.88 -2.91
CA PHE A 1101 -12.18 -31.14 -1.48
C PHE A 1101 -10.75 -31.24 -0.96
N HIS A 1102 -10.46 -30.53 0.13
CA HIS A 1102 -9.14 -30.51 0.75
C HIS A 1102 -9.26 -30.74 2.26
N LEU A 1103 -8.40 -31.60 2.81
CA LEU A 1103 -8.26 -31.81 4.26
C LEU A 1103 -6.84 -31.40 4.67
N ILE A 1104 -6.72 -30.37 5.50
CA ILE A 1104 -5.48 -29.73 5.91
C ILE A 1104 -5.33 -29.83 7.42
N ARG A 1105 -4.40 -30.66 7.91
CA ARG A 1105 -4.18 -30.82 9.36
C ARG A 1105 -2.90 -30.17 9.86
N SER A 1106 -1.92 -30.01 8.99
CA SER A 1106 -0.65 -29.37 9.32
C SER A 1106 0.07 -28.87 8.07
N ALA A 1107 1.28 -28.35 8.24
CA ALA A 1107 2.14 -27.98 7.12
C ALA A 1107 2.41 -29.15 6.15
N ALA A 1108 2.46 -30.40 6.62
CA ALA A 1108 2.79 -31.57 5.80
C ALA A 1108 1.60 -32.53 5.56
N ASP A 1109 0.72 -32.71 6.56
CA ASP A 1109 -0.49 -33.54 6.43
C ASP A 1109 -1.59 -32.76 5.72
N ARG A 1110 -1.61 -32.88 4.40
CA ARG A 1110 -2.62 -32.29 3.51
C ARG A 1110 -3.04 -33.32 2.48
N ILE A 1111 -4.34 -33.46 2.31
CA ILE A 1111 -4.96 -34.39 1.37
C ILE A 1111 -5.80 -33.58 0.40
N HIS A 1112 -5.60 -33.83 -0.89
CA HIS A 1112 -6.27 -33.11 -1.96
C HIS A 1112 -7.07 -34.10 -2.80
N VAL A 1113 -8.32 -33.75 -3.09
CA VAL A 1113 -9.23 -34.52 -3.94
C VAL A 1113 -9.87 -33.58 -4.95
N MET A 1114 -9.71 -33.86 -6.24
CA MET A 1114 -10.26 -33.06 -7.32
C MET A 1114 -11.06 -33.95 -8.28
N LEU A 1115 -12.22 -33.46 -8.67
CA LEU A 1115 -13.06 -34.07 -9.70
C LEU A 1115 -12.92 -33.29 -11.01
N ASP A 1116 -12.76 -34.03 -12.11
CA ASP A 1116 -12.91 -33.50 -13.46
C ASP A 1116 -14.10 -34.19 -14.13
N GLY A 1117 -14.93 -33.40 -14.82
CA GLY A 1117 -16.17 -33.89 -15.43
C GLY A 1117 -17.23 -34.42 -14.45
N ALA A 1118 -17.13 -34.12 -13.15
CA ALA A 1118 -18.08 -34.54 -12.11
C ALA A 1118 -18.13 -33.52 -10.95
N ARG A 1119 -19.11 -33.66 -10.08
CA ARG A 1119 -19.29 -32.88 -8.84
C ARG A 1119 -19.49 -33.81 -7.65
N TYR A 1120 -19.55 -33.30 -6.44
CA TYR A 1120 -20.01 -34.06 -5.27
C TYR A 1120 -21.13 -33.34 -4.52
N ALA A 1121 -22.05 -34.10 -3.95
CA ALA A 1121 -23.19 -33.59 -3.18
C ALA A 1121 -22.90 -33.48 -1.68
N SER A 1122 -22.02 -34.36 -1.17
CA SER A 1122 -21.60 -34.37 0.23
C SER A 1122 -20.23 -35.01 0.39
N ALA A 1123 -19.57 -34.70 1.50
CA ALA A 1123 -18.34 -35.35 1.93
C ALA A 1123 -18.47 -35.86 3.37
N THR A 1124 -17.92 -37.04 3.64
CA THR A 1124 -17.81 -37.59 5.00
C THR A 1124 -16.37 -37.94 5.29
N ILE A 1125 -15.84 -37.50 6.44
CA ILE A 1125 -14.51 -37.83 6.92
C ILE A 1125 -14.64 -38.73 8.14
N GLU A 1126 -14.03 -39.92 8.09
CA GLU A 1126 -13.91 -40.84 9.22
C GLU A 1126 -12.44 -40.90 9.66
N GLU A 1127 -12.15 -40.49 10.89
CA GLU A 1127 -10.80 -40.43 11.45
C GLU A 1127 -10.72 -41.39 12.64
N CYS A 1128 -10.02 -42.50 12.48
CA CYS A 1128 -9.87 -43.53 13.51
C CYS A 1128 -8.68 -43.23 14.43
N GLU A 1129 -8.77 -43.62 15.71
CA GLU A 1129 -7.67 -43.57 16.69
C GLU A 1129 -6.40 -44.28 16.22
N SER A 1130 -6.51 -45.23 15.28
CA SER A 1130 -5.36 -45.90 14.66
C SER A 1130 -4.55 -45.00 13.71
N GLY A 1131 -4.96 -43.75 13.49
CA GLY A 1131 -4.40 -42.83 12.48
C GLY A 1131 -5.03 -42.97 11.09
N ARG A 1132 -5.86 -43.99 10.87
CA ARG A 1132 -6.51 -44.24 9.57
C ARG A 1132 -7.56 -43.16 9.30
N THR A 1133 -7.52 -42.60 8.10
CA THR A 1133 -8.49 -41.62 7.60
C THR A 1133 -9.25 -42.17 6.39
N ILE A 1134 -10.57 -41.99 6.35
CA ILE A 1134 -11.40 -42.31 5.18
C ILE A 1134 -12.15 -41.05 4.78
N ILE A 1135 -12.01 -40.63 3.53
CA ILE A 1135 -12.80 -39.54 2.93
C ILE A 1135 -13.76 -40.18 1.93
N THR A 1136 -15.05 -40.02 2.14
CA THR A 1136 -16.09 -40.48 1.21
C THR A 1136 -16.75 -39.28 0.55
N LEU A 1137 -16.65 -39.18 -0.78
CA LEU A 1137 -17.38 -38.19 -1.56
C LEU A 1137 -18.58 -38.85 -2.24
N ASP A 1138 -19.76 -38.25 -2.14
CA ASP A 1138 -20.93 -38.66 -2.91
C ASP A 1138 -20.92 -37.98 -4.27
N VAL A 1139 -20.34 -38.64 -5.27
CA VAL A 1139 -20.13 -38.09 -6.62
C VAL A 1139 -21.46 -38.01 -7.36
N THR A 1140 -21.70 -36.89 -8.04
CA THR A 1140 -22.91 -36.64 -8.83
C THR A 1140 -22.57 -35.93 -10.14
N ASN A 1141 -23.46 -36.04 -11.13
CA ASN A 1141 -23.33 -35.41 -12.44
C ASN A 1141 -22.04 -35.82 -13.19
N ALA A 1142 -21.56 -37.04 -12.99
CA ALA A 1142 -20.39 -37.57 -13.66
C ALA A 1142 -20.63 -37.74 -15.17
N LEU A 1143 -19.71 -37.22 -15.98
CA LEU A 1143 -19.71 -37.42 -17.43
C LEU A 1143 -19.30 -38.85 -17.78
N ASP A 1144 -20.22 -39.59 -18.41
CA ASP A 1144 -20.04 -40.99 -18.78
C ASP A 1144 -18.71 -41.27 -19.49
N GLY A 1145 -17.89 -42.11 -18.87
CA GLY A 1145 -16.61 -42.56 -19.42
C GLY A 1145 -15.50 -41.50 -19.50
N ARG A 1146 -15.74 -40.27 -19.03
CA ARG A 1146 -14.78 -39.17 -19.04
C ARG A 1146 -14.51 -38.56 -17.67
N ALA A 1147 -15.44 -38.71 -16.72
CA ALA A 1147 -15.24 -38.19 -15.37
C ALA A 1147 -14.10 -38.89 -14.63
N THR A 1148 -13.27 -38.10 -13.97
CA THR A 1148 -12.15 -38.62 -13.18
C THR A 1148 -12.10 -37.99 -11.78
N LEU A 1149 -11.55 -38.74 -10.84
CA LEU A 1149 -11.17 -38.27 -9.52
C LEU A 1149 -9.67 -38.42 -9.39
N ARG A 1150 -8.98 -37.31 -9.09
CA ARG A 1150 -7.57 -37.30 -8.72
C ARG A 1150 -7.43 -37.06 -7.22
N ALA A 1151 -6.67 -37.90 -6.52
CA ALA A 1151 -6.33 -37.68 -5.13
C ALA A 1151 -4.84 -37.88 -4.88
N PHE A 1152 -4.26 -37.02 -4.05
CA PHE A 1152 -2.86 -37.07 -3.64
C PHE A 1152 -2.67 -36.44 -2.26
N THR A 1153 -1.55 -36.73 -1.60
CA THR A 1153 -1.15 -36.05 -0.36
C THR A 1153 0.10 -35.23 -0.57
N HIS A 1154 0.24 -34.17 0.22
CA HIS A 1154 1.35 -33.24 0.11
C HIS A 1154 2.69 -33.84 0.57
N ASP A 1155 2.67 -34.70 1.58
CA ASP A 1155 3.83 -35.48 2.06
C ASP A 1155 4.16 -36.72 1.21
N GLY A 1156 3.35 -37.03 0.19
CA GLY A 1156 3.51 -38.21 -0.65
C GLY A 1156 3.19 -39.55 0.06
N ALA A 1157 2.39 -39.53 1.12
CA ALA A 1157 1.75 -40.70 1.70
C ALA A 1157 0.93 -41.49 0.65
N VAL A 1158 0.78 -42.79 0.91
CA VAL A 1158 0.06 -43.70 0.01
C VAL A 1158 -1.43 -43.69 0.37
N LEU A 1159 -2.27 -43.52 -0.65
CA LEU A 1159 -3.72 -43.56 -0.54
C LEU A 1159 -4.30 -44.70 -1.39
N THR A 1160 -5.48 -45.17 -1.00
CA THR A 1160 -6.21 -46.26 -1.68
C THR A 1160 -7.60 -45.80 -2.10
N ILE A 1161 -7.97 -46.05 -3.36
CA ILE A 1161 -9.31 -45.78 -3.91
C ILE A 1161 -9.80 -47.03 -4.65
N GLY A 1162 -10.82 -47.70 -4.09
CA GLY A 1162 -11.26 -49.00 -4.58
C GLY A 1162 -10.11 -50.03 -4.57
N ARG A 1163 -9.68 -50.46 -5.76
CA ARG A 1163 -8.54 -51.40 -5.95
C ARG A 1163 -7.21 -50.71 -6.29
N HIS A 1164 -7.21 -49.39 -6.44
CA HIS A 1164 -6.05 -48.59 -6.83
C HIS A 1164 -5.32 -48.08 -5.59
N CYS A 1165 -3.99 -48.11 -5.61
CA CYS A 1165 -3.15 -47.70 -4.49
C CYS A 1165 -1.90 -46.98 -5.03
N GLY A 1166 -1.56 -45.83 -4.48
CA GLY A 1166 -0.47 -44.97 -4.97
C GLY A 1166 -0.36 -43.65 -4.20
N ARG A 1167 0.56 -42.78 -4.61
CA ARG A 1167 0.78 -41.45 -3.97
C ARG A 1167 0.01 -40.32 -4.62
N ASP A 1168 -0.27 -40.48 -5.92
CA ASP A 1168 -1.08 -39.60 -6.74
C ASP A 1168 -1.88 -40.51 -7.66
N LEU A 1169 -3.18 -40.58 -7.45
CA LEU A 1169 -4.07 -41.49 -8.17
C LEU A 1169 -5.11 -40.68 -8.92
N THR A 1170 -5.16 -40.87 -10.24
CA THR A 1170 -6.28 -40.46 -11.08
C THR A 1170 -7.04 -41.70 -11.50
N ILE A 1171 -8.32 -41.79 -11.14
CA ILE A 1171 -9.20 -42.91 -11.50
C ILE A 1171 -10.48 -42.41 -12.21
N PRO A 1172 -11.08 -43.20 -13.11
CA PRO A 1172 -12.41 -42.91 -13.62
C PRO A 1172 -13.45 -43.07 -12.52
N VAL A 1173 -14.48 -42.22 -12.54
CA VAL A 1173 -15.59 -42.25 -11.56
C VAL A 1173 -16.95 -42.18 -12.25
N SER A 1174 -17.98 -42.61 -11.54
CA SER A 1174 -19.39 -42.49 -11.90
C SER A 1174 -20.17 -41.96 -10.69
N ASP A 1175 -21.44 -41.63 -10.88
CA ASP A 1175 -22.31 -41.22 -9.78
C ASP A 1175 -22.35 -42.26 -8.65
N GLY A 1176 -22.33 -41.78 -7.41
CA GLY A 1176 -22.34 -42.57 -6.18
C GLY A 1176 -21.13 -42.35 -5.27
N PRO A 1177 -21.08 -43.06 -4.13
CA PRO A 1177 -20.05 -42.86 -3.13
C PRO A 1177 -18.69 -43.40 -3.57
N VAL A 1178 -17.65 -42.57 -3.44
CA VAL A 1178 -16.25 -42.93 -3.66
C VAL A 1178 -15.46 -42.71 -2.37
N ALA A 1179 -14.90 -43.80 -1.83
CA ALA A 1179 -14.11 -43.79 -0.60
C ALA A 1179 -12.60 -43.78 -0.88
N ILE A 1180 -11.89 -42.86 -0.25
CA ILE A 1180 -10.45 -42.66 -0.31
C ILE A 1180 -9.91 -42.98 1.08
N SER A 1181 -9.10 -44.02 1.19
CA SER A 1181 -8.53 -44.47 2.47
C SER A 1181 -7.04 -44.16 2.56
N LEU A 1182 -6.61 -43.64 3.70
CA LEU A 1182 -5.23 -43.37 4.07
C LEU A 1182 -4.92 -44.09 5.38
N SER A 1183 -3.78 -44.76 5.45
CA SER A 1183 -3.35 -45.59 6.60
C SER A 1183 -2.24 -44.95 7.39
#